data_AF-A0A2N2LAI5-F1
#
_entry.id   AF-A0A2N2LAI5-F1
#
_cell.length_a   1.000
_cell.length_b   1.000
_cell.length_c   1.000
_cell.angle_alpha   90.00
_cell.angle_beta   90.00
_cell.angle_gamma   90.00
#
_symmetry.space_group_name_H-M   'P 1'
#
loop_
_entity.id
_entity.type
_entity.pdbx_description
1 polymer ?
#
loop_
_entity_poly.entity_id
_entity_poly.type
_entity_poly.pdbx_seq_one_letter_code
_entity_poly.pdbx_strand_id
1 'polypeptide(L)'
;MRLTKQRIVLLLLICLVTVITVITVIVAQKSATKDTYVVENFAVNDVPADDGTGLVLSWKPLSREKRIIEYRVYRGTSKDQLFFLSSIPVNVKTGVAADTMYYYDNSWSEFIDIKSPGKLKKEKNQPADSPLFQKIPRNVEIAAEISQKYTLLSIIDKKEYYQKTQKSYSANAADSSAYAGLLLRQQNLLAKLKPGEQYFYTVVAVDEKRNFLDYAAISSGRPQDNPPDPVSAFHCVVVEDSLKLQFEWEYPLFSEDLAMYQIAMLPPMDDSVWNQRRATNNFEGIAMTPVTQGQVSSVGSDTAKNYAIVDLKPLMARGITIENIKQSRFVISMMDYAQTEAYSSLVTPQVVQYSQLPPKPIFWAEDKPNDKGDRVSVVWDDPIVFITKTSAVGGGGNKLMINYQLNTTDNQIVNNLYFEFFKQGESTSFAKLDEYYPDNKLVLKIPEGYDYKNGLRVKITMVNSPRINEEYSLSQDLTWDPQMMALMPGKSLYRNGLDVSGMFNVVSRKRTNTPFFTIIKKNTSYDNSLDVTIPYEVSIFKIVNGFNFVKGDSLITYMDGQRYSKKVDSKTPKGSYGLVAADIDLIYDKKNERTIITKIYRDEAMQQAQKDLDEATKTLAELKSEETMLQTFTASPEQAAKLSALQKKIDRTEKTIAILTGEYLKKANSFTSDSARMKYIAETREADKRKQSFLVVRTDGKGLFAEADENKDSEGNYEYITPISNWFDTNKIVTLIATLLFGAIVFTFIKIAQTGRKLYIRPIAGLIEIDNAIGRATEMGRPMLYCMGAGSLSEASTIASLGILGLVAKKAAEYDTRLIVPCYDYIVMPVAQEIVREAHFEVGRPDSYDRNDVFYMTNVQFAYVAGVNGIQIRERCATNFFLGSFAAESLLMTETGNFIGAVQIAGTDSTTQIPFFITTCDYTLIGEELYAASAYLKGDPMQLGTLKGQDYYKFLILSFILLGTVLASFHITAVTRLFPTK
;
A
#
# COMPACT_ATOMS: atom_id res chain seq x y z
N MET A 1 82.04 -28.73 -3.10
CA MET A 1 81.54 -27.35 -2.86
C MET A 1 80.41 -27.41 -1.83
N ARG A 2 80.69 -27.11 -0.55
CA ARG A 2 79.67 -27.12 0.52
C ARG A 2 78.96 -25.77 0.52
N LEU A 3 77.70 -25.74 0.08
CA LEU A 3 76.85 -24.56 0.16
C LEU A 3 76.63 -24.20 1.64
N THR A 4 76.96 -22.97 2.02
CA THR A 4 76.79 -22.45 3.39
C THR A 4 75.30 -22.40 3.75
N LYS A 5 74.97 -22.68 5.03
CA LYS A 5 73.60 -22.76 5.57
C LYS A 5 72.72 -21.57 5.15
N GLN A 6 73.27 -20.37 5.09
CA GLN A 6 72.56 -19.15 4.66
C GLN A 6 72.11 -19.19 3.19
N ARG A 7 72.91 -19.76 2.28
CA ARG A 7 72.53 -19.89 0.86
C ARG A 7 71.47 -20.97 0.64
N ILE A 8 71.49 -22.03 1.45
CA ILE A 8 70.46 -23.07 1.42
C ILE A 8 69.12 -22.53 1.93
N VAL A 9 69.13 -21.74 3.00
CA VAL A 9 67.91 -21.09 3.52
C VAL A 9 67.35 -20.10 2.49
N LEU A 10 68.19 -19.30 1.84
CA LEU A 10 67.75 -18.37 0.80
C LEU A 10 67.16 -19.11 -0.41
N LEU A 11 67.80 -20.19 -0.86
CA LEU A 11 67.28 -21.04 -1.95
C LEU A 11 65.97 -21.73 -1.59
N LEU A 12 65.84 -22.24 -0.36
CA LEU A 12 64.59 -22.82 0.13
C LEU A 12 63.49 -21.76 0.27
N LEU A 13 63.81 -20.54 0.68
CA LEU A 13 62.84 -19.45 0.79
C LEU A 13 62.36 -18.99 -0.60
N ILE A 14 63.27 -18.86 -1.57
CA ILE A 14 62.92 -18.54 -2.96
C ILE A 14 62.07 -19.66 -3.57
N CYS A 15 62.41 -20.93 -3.29
CA CYS A 15 61.64 -22.09 -3.74
C CYS A 15 60.25 -22.13 -3.08
N LEU A 16 60.14 -21.81 -1.79
CA LEU A 16 58.86 -21.72 -1.08
C LEU A 16 58.00 -20.57 -1.64
N VAL A 17 58.58 -19.39 -1.86
CA VAL A 17 57.86 -18.23 -2.42
C VAL A 17 57.41 -18.51 -3.85
N THR A 18 58.24 -19.16 -4.68
CA THR A 18 57.86 -19.57 -6.05
C THR A 18 56.79 -20.66 -6.05
N VAL A 19 56.87 -21.65 -5.16
CA VAL A 19 55.82 -22.67 -5.02
C VAL A 19 54.52 -22.05 -4.50
N ILE A 20 54.57 -21.13 -3.54
CA ILE A 20 53.38 -20.41 -3.06
C ILE A 20 52.80 -19.54 -4.18
N THR A 21 53.62 -18.81 -4.94
CA THR A 21 53.10 -17.99 -6.06
C THR A 21 52.50 -18.85 -7.17
N VAL A 22 53.15 -19.95 -7.55
CA VAL A 22 52.62 -20.90 -8.55
C VAL A 22 51.35 -21.59 -8.05
N ILE A 23 51.28 -21.98 -6.76
CA ILE A 23 50.05 -22.51 -6.17
C ILE A 23 48.96 -21.44 -6.14
N THR A 24 49.24 -20.19 -5.78
CA THR A 24 48.23 -19.12 -5.82
C THR A 24 47.78 -18.79 -7.24
N VAL A 25 48.65 -18.88 -8.25
CA VAL A 25 48.29 -18.68 -9.66
C VAL A 25 47.49 -19.87 -10.19
N ILE A 26 47.84 -21.10 -9.82
CA ILE A 26 47.09 -22.31 -10.19
C ILE A 26 45.73 -22.35 -9.48
N VAL A 27 45.65 -21.93 -8.21
CA VAL A 27 44.39 -21.81 -7.44
C VAL A 27 43.54 -20.65 -7.99
N ALA A 28 44.14 -19.52 -8.38
CA ALA A 28 43.44 -18.42 -9.03
C ALA A 28 42.95 -18.77 -10.44
N GLN A 29 43.69 -19.59 -11.19
CA GLN A 29 43.27 -20.07 -12.52
C GLN A 29 42.30 -21.26 -12.47
N LYS A 30 42.31 -22.09 -11.41
CA LYS A 30 41.31 -23.16 -11.21
C LYS A 30 39.96 -22.69 -10.67
N SER A 31 39.82 -21.44 -10.22
CA SER A 31 38.59 -20.92 -9.60
C SER A 31 37.67 -20.11 -10.53
N ALA A 32 37.98 -19.98 -11.81
CA ALA A 32 37.16 -19.22 -12.75
C ALA A 32 36.86 -20.02 -14.02
N THR A 33 36.17 -21.16 -13.86
CA THR A 33 35.39 -21.71 -14.96
C THR A 33 34.22 -20.76 -15.24
N LYS A 34 34.05 -20.39 -16.51
CA LYS A 34 33.02 -19.49 -17.04
C LYS A 34 31.59 -19.92 -16.63
N ASP A 35 31.40 -21.18 -16.28
CA ASP A 35 30.11 -21.80 -15.93
C ASP A 35 29.55 -21.38 -14.55
N THR A 36 30.32 -20.73 -13.66
CA THR A 36 29.88 -20.43 -12.28
C THR A 36 29.22 -19.05 -12.06
N TYR A 37 28.86 -18.34 -13.14
CA TYR A 37 28.18 -17.04 -13.09
C TYR A 37 26.81 -17.01 -13.78
N VAL A 38 26.34 -18.15 -14.27
CA VAL A 38 25.03 -18.30 -14.89
C VAL A 38 24.08 -18.95 -13.89
N VAL A 39 22.83 -18.50 -13.89
CA VAL A 39 21.76 -19.12 -13.10
C VAL A 39 21.47 -20.54 -13.62
N GLU A 40 21.51 -21.52 -12.72
CA GLU A 40 21.26 -22.93 -13.02
C GLU A 40 19.78 -23.32 -12.81
N ASN A 41 19.37 -24.44 -13.44
CA ASN A 41 18.04 -25.04 -13.29
C ASN A 41 16.88 -24.09 -13.60
N PHE A 42 17.07 -23.17 -14.55
CA PHE A 42 15.99 -22.27 -14.97
C PHE A 42 14.91 -23.05 -15.73
N ALA A 43 13.69 -23.04 -15.20
CA ALA A 43 12.53 -23.70 -15.76
C ALA A 43 11.32 -22.76 -15.78
N VAL A 44 10.44 -22.97 -16.76
CA VAL A 44 9.18 -22.25 -16.93
C VAL A 44 8.08 -23.30 -17.00
N ASN A 45 7.18 -23.31 -16.04
CA ASN A 45 6.08 -24.24 -15.94
C ASN A 45 4.75 -23.49 -15.93
N ASP A 46 3.68 -24.21 -16.24
CA ASP A 46 2.32 -23.73 -16.12
C ASP A 46 1.92 -23.50 -14.65
N VAL A 47 1.05 -22.52 -14.39
CA VAL A 47 0.50 -22.31 -13.05
C VAL A 47 -0.67 -23.28 -12.87
N PRO A 48 -0.71 -24.11 -11.81
CA PRO A 48 -1.81 -25.03 -11.61
C PRO A 48 -3.10 -24.30 -11.23
N ALA A 49 -4.24 -24.82 -11.68
CA ALA A 49 -5.60 -24.39 -11.31
C ALA A 49 -5.91 -22.90 -11.59
N ASP A 50 -5.32 -22.34 -12.64
CA ASP A 50 -5.59 -20.98 -13.11
C ASP A 50 -6.33 -20.97 -14.47
N ASP A 51 -6.74 -19.77 -14.88
CA ASP A 51 -7.46 -19.49 -16.14
C ASP A 51 -6.58 -19.62 -17.41
N GLY A 52 -5.42 -20.28 -17.30
CA GLY A 52 -4.44 -20.41 -18.37
C GLY A 52 -3.76 -19.11 -18.76
N THR A 53 -3.67 -18.16 -17.83
CA THR A 53 -2.98 -16.88 -18.06
C THR A 53 -1.72 -16.69 -17.23
N GLY A 54 -1.27 -17.75 -16.54
CA GLY A 54 -0.10 -17.73 -15.68
C GLY A 54 1.03 -18.69 -16.08
N LEU A 55 2.26 -18.24 -15.90
CA LEU A 55 3.45 -19.11 -15.91
C LEU A 55 4.25 -18.90 -14.62
N VAL A 56 4.77 -20.00 -14.05
CA VAL A 56 5.70 -19.96 -12.93
C VAL A 56 7.12 -20.27 -13.42
N LEU A 57 8.02 -19.36 -13.12
CA LEU A 57 9.44 -19.48 -13.38
C LEU A 57 10.11 -19.98 -12.10
N SER A 58 11.08 -20.87 -12.25
CA SER A 58 11.89 -21.35 -11.12
C SER A 58 13.36 -21.48 -11.49
N TRP A 59 14.25 -21.25 -10.52
CA TRP A 59 15.70 -21.44 -10.70
C TRP A 59 16.42 -21.62 -9.37
N LYS A 60 17.65 -22.13 -9.45
CA LYS A 60 18.55 -22.20 -8.30
C LYS A 60 19.25 -20.86 -8.10
N PRO A 61 19.14 -20.22 -6.92
CA PRO A 61 19.86 -18.97 -6.66
C PRO A 61 21.37 -19.19 -6.64
N LEU A 62 22.12 -18.21 -7.14
CA LEU A 62 23.57 -18.17 -7.03
C LEU A 62 24.00 -18.05 -5.56
N SER A 63 25.16 -18.65 -5.24
CA SER A 63 25.70 -18.62 -3.87
C SER A 63 25.89 -17.19 -3.35
N ARG A 64 25.75 -17.03 -2.02
CA ARG A 64 25.95 -15.74 -1.33
C ARG A 64 27.30 -15.07 -1.62
N GLU A 65 28.33 -15.85 -1.96
CA GLU A 65 29.67 -15.37 -2.29
C GLU A 65 29.70 -14.50 -3.55
N LYS A 66 28.71 -14.65 -4.43
CA LYS A 66 28.55 -13.85 -5.65
C LYS A 66 27.94 -12.47 -5.37
N ARG A 67 27.52 -12.19 -4.13
CA ARG A 67 27.03 -10.89 -3.65
C ARG A 67 25.95 -10.28 -4.57
N ILE A 68 24.96 -11.09 -4.93
CA ILE A 68 23.84 -10.71 -5.80
C ILE A 68 22.92 -9.72 -5.07
N ILE A 69 22.57 -8.62 -5.74
CA ILE A 69 21.62 -7.62 -5.25
C ILE A 69 20.22 -7.81 -5.83
N GLU A 70 20.09 -8.38 -7.03
CA GLU A 70 18.80 -8.67 -7.66
C GLU A 70 18.89 -9.75 -8.75
N TYR A 71 17.76 -10.41 -9.02
CA TYR A 71 17.53 -11.23 -10.22
C TYR A 71 16.53 -10.54 -11.13
N ARG A 72 16.91 -10.24 -12.36
CA ARG A 72 16.07 -9.59 -13.38
C ARG A 72 15.45 -10.64 -14.28
N VAL A 73 14.14 -10.61 -14.43
CA VAL A 73 13.34 -11.52 -15.27
C VAL A 73 13.04 -10.82 -16.60
N TYR A 74 13.23 -11.54 -17.70
CA TYR A 74 12.93 -11.06 -19.05
C TYR A 74 11.90 -11.97 -19.73
N ARG A 75 11.01 -11.38 -20.52
CA ARG A 75 9.93 -12.07 -21.24
C ARG A 75 9.86 -11.63 -22.70
N GLY A 76 9.63 -12.57 -23.61
CA GLY A 76 9.42 -12.32 -25.03
C GLY A 76 8.39 -13.24 -25.68
N THR A 77 7.87 -12.83 -26.83
CA THR A 77 7.04 -13.67 -27.71
C THR A 77 7.86 -14.48 -28.72
N SER A 78 9.17 -14.22 -28.79
CA SER A 78 10.19 -14.93 -29.56
C SER A 78 11.49 -15.09 -28.74
N LYS A 79 12.38 -15.99 -29.16
CA LYS A 79 13.69 -16.22 -28.50
C LYS A 79 14.69 -15.09 -28.71
N ASP A 80 14.50 -14.30 -29.76
CA ASP A 80 15.47 -13.27 -30.17
C ASP A 80 15.17 -11.90 -29.54
N GLN A 81 14.00 -11.74 -28.92
CA GLN A 81 13.53 -10.47 -28.36
C GLN A 81 12.81 -10.68 -27.03
N LEU A 82 13.56 -10.55 -25.94
CA LEU A 82 13.03 -10.60 -24.57
C LEU A 82 13.20 -9.22 -23.91
N PHE A 83 12.12 -8.73 -23.29
CA PHE A 83 12.06 -7.43 -22.63
C PHE A 83 12.10 -7.59 -21.11
N PHE A 84 12.72 -6.66 -20.40
CA PHE A 84 12.72 -6.65 -18.95
C PHE A 84 11.28 -6.58 -18.42
N LEU A 85 10.95 -7.53 -17.55
CA LEU A 85 9.64 -7.68 -16.95
C LEU A 85 9.63 -7.17 -15.51
N SER A 86 10.52 -7.72 -14.67
CA SER A 86 10.58 -7.42 -13.25
C SER A 86 11.94 -7.80 -12.65
N SER A 87 12.20 -7.37 -11.42
CA SER A 87 13.42 -7.70 -10.66
C SER A 87 13.08 -8.13 -9.24
N ILE A 88 13.71 -9.20 -8.77
CA ILE A 88 13.59 -9.69 -7.39
C ILE A 88 14.81 -9.24 -6.60
N PRO A 89 14.68 -8.32 -5.63
CA PRO A 89 15.80 -7.86 -4.83
C PRO A 89 16.27 -8.94 -3.84
N VAL A 90 17.57 -8.96 -3.56
CA VAL A 90 18.22 -9.92 -2.66
C VAL A 90 19.08 -9.16 -1.66
N ASN A 91 18.99 -9.55 -0.38
CA ASN A 91 19.89 -9.03 0.63
C ASN A 91 21.27 -9.67 0.47
N VAL A 92 22.25 -8.86 0.07
CA VAL A 92 23.64 -9.30 -0.20
C VAL A 92 24.27 -10.06 0.97
N LYS A 93 23.93 -9.71 2.22
CA LYS A 93 24.53 -10.32 3.41
C LYS A 93 23.99 -11.72 3.68
N THR A 94 22.69 -11.90 3.57
CA THR A 94 22.04 -13.19 3.87
C THR A 94 21.95 -14.10 2.65
N GLY A 95 21.95 -13.52 1.43
CA GLY A 95 21.64 -14.24 0.20
C GLY A 95 20.19 -14.72 0.19
N VAL A 96 19.92 -15.74 -0.62
CA VAL A 96 18.64 -16.47 -0.66
C VAL A 96 18.83 -17.77 0.11
N ALA A 97 18.00 -18.01 1.12
CA ALA A 97 18.11 -19.21 1.98
C ALA A 97 17.49 -20.46 1.35
N ALA A 98 16.51 -20.30 0.45
CA ALA A 98 15.85 -21.41 -0.22
C ALA A 98 16.70 -21.96 -1.37
N ASP A 99 16.63 -23.27 -1.60
CA ASP A 99 17.33 -23.95 -2.71
C ASP A 99 16.78 -23.58 -4.09
N THR A 100 15.53 -23.11 -4.15
CA THR A 100 14.83 -22.73 -5.37
C THR A 100 14.13 -21.38 -5.17
N MET A 101 14.27 -20.51 -6.16
CA MET A 101 13.50 -19.27 -6.29
C MET A 101 12.33 -19.47 -7.24
N TYR A 102 11.24 -18.74 -7.00
CA TYR A 102 10.05 -18.72 -7.84
C TYR A 102 9.69 -17.30 -8.25
N TYR A 103 9.16 -17.15 -9.47
CA TYR A 103 8.54 -15.93 -9.96
C TYR A 103 7.27 -16.29 -10.73
N TYR A 104 6.16 -15.66 -10.39
CA TYR A 104 4.86 -15.90 -11.02
C TYR A 104 4.54 -14.77 -12.00
N ASP A 105 4.41 -15.09 -13.29
CA ASP A 105 3.87 -14.20 -14.31
C ASP A 105 2.42 -14.60 -14.60
N ASN A 106 1.53 -14.32 -13.63
CA ASN A 106 0.10 -14.72 -13.64
C ASN A 106 -0.84 -13.54 -13.38
N SER A 107 -0.35 -12.32 -13.53
CA SER A 107 -1.07 -11.08 -13.26
C SER A 107 -0.90 -10.10 -14.41
N TRP A 108 -1.68 -9.01 -14.40
CA TRP A 108 -1.47 -7.90 -15.33
C TRP A 108 -0.07 -7.30 -15.15
N SER A 109 0.81 -7.60 -16.07
CA SER A 109 2.22 -7.19 -16.07
C SER A 109 2.45 -5.99 -16.98
N GLU A 110 3.50 -5.21 -16.74
CA GLU A 110 3.77 -4.03 -17.55
C GLU A 110 4.06 -4.39 -19.01
N PHE A 111 3.39 -3.72 -19.96
CA PHE A 111 3.65 -3.86 -21.40
C PHE A 111 4.32 -2.60 -21.95
N ILE A 112 3.66 -1.45 -21.83
CA ILE A 112 4.20 -0.13 -22.22
C ILE A 112 3.79 0.90 -21.16
N ASP A 113 4.76 1.65 -20.64
CA ASP A 113 4.52 2.78 -19.74
C ASP A 113 5.16 4.09 -20.26
N ILE A 114 5.05 5.15 -19.46
CA ILE A 114 5.67 6.44 -19.78
C ILE A 114 7.21 6.40 -19.81
N LYS A 115 7.84 5.42 -19.15
CA LYS A 115 9.30 5.21 -19.10
C LYS A 115 9.79 4.35 -20.27
N SER A 116 8.90 3.69 -21.01
CA SER A 116 9.25 2.95 -22.21
C SER A 116 9.99 3.83 -23.22
N PRO A 117 11.08 3.33 -23.82
CA PRO A 117 11.93 4.13 -24.70
C PRO A 117 11.19 4.45 -26.01
N GLY A 118 11.57 5.54 -26.69
CA GLY A 118 10.96 5.89 -27.98
C GLY A 118 11.34 4.94 -29.13
N LYS A 119 12.44 4.20 -28.97
CA LYS A 119 12.94 3.18 -29.91
C LYS A 119 13.47 1.98 -29.14
N LEU A 120 13.61 0.86 -29.83
CA LEU A 120 14.16 -0.36 -29.26
C LEU A 120 15.56 -0.11 -28.67
N LYS A 121 15.80 -0.52 -27.42
CA LYS A 121 17.06 -0.36 -26.71
C LYS A 121 17.48 -1.67 -26.06
N LYS A 122 18.71 -2.11 -26.34
CA LYS A 122 19.34 -3.26 -25.68
C LYS A 122 19.51 -3.00 -24.18
N GLU A 123 19.54 -4.07 -23.41
CA GLU A 123 19.83 -4.00 -21.99
C GLU A 123 21.26 -3.49 -21.74
N LYS A 124 21.46 -2.79 -20.62
CA LYS A 124 22.77 -2.27 -20.24
C LYS A 124 23.76 -3.41 -20.04
N ASN A 125 25.02 -3.17 -20.44
CA ASN A 125 26.13 -4.11 -20.29
C ASN A 125 25.93 -5.48 -20.99
N GLN A 126 24.97 -5.57 -21.92
CA GLN A 126 24.76 -6.75 -22.74
C GLN A 126 25.44 -6.59 -24.12
N PRO A 127 25.97 -7.67 -24.70
CA PRO A 127 26.48 -7.70 -26.07
C PRO A 127 25.44 -7.22 -27.11
N ALA A 128 25.90 -6.75 -28.27
CA ALA A 128 25.03 -6.24 -29.33
C ALA A 128 24.07 -7.32 -29.89
N ASP A 129 24.49 -8.58 -29.88
CA ASP A 129 23.76 -9.77 -30.29
C ASP A 129 22.88 -10.36 -29.18
N SER A 130 22.96 -9.86 -27.93
CA SER A 130 22.15 -10.34 -26.81
C SER A 130 20.65 -10.19 -27.10
N PRO A 131 19.80 -11.19 -26.81
CA PRO A 131 18.36 -11.12 -27.05
C PRO A 131 17.62 -10.20 -26.07
N LEU A 132 18.34 -9.56 -25.12
CA LEU A 132 17.76 -8.80 -24.02
C LEU A 132 17.61 -7.31 -24.33
N PHE A 133 16.41 -6.81 -24.08
CA PHE A 133 16.02 -5.42 -24.26
C PHE A 133 15.51 -4.85 -22.93
N GLN A 134 15.56 -3.52 -22.83
CA GLN A 134 15.03 -2.81 -21.66
C GLN A 134 13.50 -2.94 -21.63
N LYS A 135 12.75 -2.05 -22.29
CA LYS A 135 11.28 -2.13 -22.36
C LYS A 135 10.79 -2.12 -23.80
N ILE A 136 9.57 -2.61 -24.02
CA ILE A 136 8.88 -2.47 -25.31
C ILE A 136 8.79 -0.96 -25.63
N PRO A 137 9.21 -0.51 -26.81
CA PRO A 137 9.24 0.90 -27.12
C PRO A 137 7.83 1.48 -27.30
N ARG A 138 7.68 2.79 -27.07
CA ARG A 138 6.46 3.56 -27.39
C ARG A 138 6.32 3.79 -28.90
N ASN A 139 6.28 2.69 -29.65
CA ASN A 139 6.08 2.63 -31.08
C ASN A 139 4.90 1.70 -31.37
N VAL A 140 3.85 2.22 -32.01
CA VAL A 140 2.59 1.48 -32.22
C VAL A 140 2.78 0.27 -33.12
N GLU A 141 3.62 0.33 -34.14
CA GLU A 141 3.83 -0.80 -35.06
C GLU A 141 4.45 -1.99 -34.33
N ILE A 142 5.51 -1.74 -33.54
CA ILE A 142 6.17 -2.79 -32.72
C ILE A 142 5.22 -3.30 -31.63
N ALA A 143 4.53 -2.38 -30.94
CA ALA A 143 3.57 -2.75 -29.89
C ALA A 143 2.44 -3.63 -30.43
N ALA A 144 1.90 -3.28 -31.61
CA ALA A 144 0.82 -3.99 -32.27
C ALA A 144 1.22 -5.42 -32.62
N GLU A 145 2.42 -5.62 -33.19
CA GLU A 145 2.91 -6.94 -33.56
C GLU A 145 3.04 -7.85 -32.33
N ILE A 146 3.70 -7.36 -31.28
CA ILE A 146 3.93 -8.11 -30.03
C ILE A 146 2.60 -8.37 -29.30
N SER A 147 1.66 -7.43 -29.34
CA SER A 147 0.39 -7.50 -28.61
C SER A 147 -0.50 -8.68 -29.00
N GLN A 148 -0.33 -9.26 -30.19
CA GLN A 148 -1.20 -10.34 -30.68
C GLN A 148 -1.26 -11.54 -29.74
N LYS A 149 -0.14 -11.85 -29.07
CA LYS A 149 -0.09 -12.94 -28.09
C LYS A 149 -0.61 -12.56 -26.71
N TYR A 150 -0.83 -11.29 -26.41
CA TYR A 150 -1.27 -10.84 -25.09
C TYR A 150 -2.71 -10.37 -25.08
N THR A 151 -3.38 -10.51 -23.94
CA THR A 151 -4.55 -9.70 -23.64
C THR A 151 -4.04 -8.41 -23.03
N LEU A 152 -4.46 -7.25 -23.57
CA LEU A 152 -3.97 -5.95 -23.13
C LEU A 152 -5.05 -5.16 -22.39
N LEU A 153 -4.65 -4.57 -21.27
CA LEU A 153 -5.47 -3.65 -20.47
C LEU A 153 -4.85 -2.26 -20.53
N SER A 154 -5.64 -1.29 -20.95
CA SER A 154 -5.30 0.12 -20.96
C SER A 154 -5.73 0.77 -19.63
N ILE A 155 -4.78 1.43 -18.97
CA ILE A 155 -5.02 2.31 -17.83
C ILE A 155 -4.93 3.75 -18.33
N ILE A 156 -6.05 4.47 -18.26
CA ILE A 156 -6.21 5.77 -18.91
C ILE A 156 -6.60 6.78 -17.84
N ASP A 157 -5.96 7.96 -17.79
CA ASP A 157 -6.47 9.05 -16.96
C ASP A 157 -7.89 9.41 -17.41
N LYS A 158 -8.82 9.59 -16.46
CA LYS A 158 -10.23 9.79 -16.82
C LYS A 158 -10.45 10.97 -17.75
N LYS A 159 -9.65 12.05 -17.63
CA LYS A 159 -9.77 13.23 -18.49
C LYS A 159 -9.31 12.94 -19.90
N GLU A 160 -8.30 12.09 -20.08
CA GLU A 160 -7.85 11.64 -21.39
C GLU A 160 -8.95 10.85 -22.11
N TYR A 161 -9.61 9.92 -21.41
CA TYR A 161 -10.70 9.14 -22.00
C TYR A 161 -11.98 9.96 -22.26
N TYR A 162 -12.38 10.83 -21.33
CA TYR A 162 -13.63 11.60 -21.46
C TYR A 162 -13.56 12.73 -22.48
N GLN A 163 -12.37 13.30 -22.73
CA GLN A 163 -12.26 14.57 -23.46
C GLN A 163 -11.26 14.54 -24.62
N LYS A 164 -10.33 13.58 -24.67
CA LYS A 164 -9.18 13.62 -25.59
C LYS A 164 -9.02 12.38 -26.46
N THR A 165 -9.99 11.48 -26.49
CA THR A 165 -10.01 10.34 -27.41
C THR A 165 -10.28 10.81 -28.85
N GLN A 166 -9.82 10.01 -29.82
CA GLN A 166 -10.11 10.22 -31.24
C GLN A 166 -11.02 9.10 -31.74
N LYS A 167 -12.12 9.45 -32.42
CA LYS A 167 -13.00 8.44 -33.01
C LYS A 167 -12.24 7.68 -34.10
N SER A 168 -12.19 6.35 -33.99
CA SER A 168 -11.43 5.50 -34.90
C SER A 168 -12.22 4.25 -35.30
N TYR A 169 -11.98 3.75 -36.50
CA TYR A 169 -12.59 2.53 -37.04
C TYR A 169 -11.48 1.58 -37.48
N SER A 170 -11.71 0.27 -37.37
CA SER A 170 -10.74 -0.73 -37.82
C SER A 170 -10.64 -0.79 -39.35
N ALA A 171 -9.58 -1.43 -39.84
CA ALA A 171 -9.41 -1.80 -41.24
C ALA A 171 -10.13 -3.11 -41.61
N ASN A 172 -10.71 -3.80 -40.62
CA ASN A 172 -11.50 -5.00 -40.85
C ASN A 172 -12.87 -4.61 -41.45
N ALA A 173 -13.16 -5.07 -42.66
CA ALA A 173 -14.41 -4.74 -43.35
C ALA A 173 -15.66 -5.32 -42.65
N ALA A 174 -15.50 -6.37 -41.84
CA ALA A 174 -16.59 -6.96 -41.06
C ALA A 174 -16.90 -6.17 -39.77
N ASP A 175 -16.01 -5.29 -39.34
CA ASP A 175 -16.17 -4.50 -38.11
C ASP A 175 -16.52 -3.04 -38.44
N SER A 176 -17.73 -2.65 -38.03
CA SER A 176 -18.25 -1.28 -38.20
C SER A 176 -18.21 -0.47 -36.91
N SER A 177 -17.58 -1.00 -35.85
CA SER A 177 -17.59 -0.39 -34.52
C SER A 177 -16.74 0.89 -34.48
N ALA A 178 -17.29 1.94 -33.86
CA ALA A 178 -16.54 3.13 -33.51
C ALA A 178 -15.80 2.93 -32.17
N TYR A 179 -14.47 3.04 -32.19
CA TYR A 179 -13.61 2.93 -31.02
C TYR A 179 -13.14 4.29 -30.50
N ALA A 180 -12.76 4.32 -29.22
CA ALA A 180 -11.97 5.39 -28.65
C ALA A 180 -10.49 5.14 -28.95
N GLY A 181 -9.94 5.87 -29.90
CA GLY A 181 -8.53 5.86 -30.26
C GLY A 181 -7.70 6.68 -29.28
N LEU A 182 -6.69 6.05 -28.68
CA LEU A 182 -5.78 6.63 -27.70
C LEU A 182 -4.33 6.52 -28.18
N LEU A 183 -3.57 7.59 -28.05
CA LEU A 183 -2.12 7.56 -28.28
C LEU A 183 -1.43 6.77 -27.17
N LEU A 184 -0.28 6.14 -27.45
CA LEU A 184 0.49 5.42 -26.42
C LEU A 184 0.94 6.31 -25.24
N ARG A 185 0.99 7.64 -25.42
CA ARG A 185 1.33 8.57 -24.33
C ARG A 185 0.15 8.90 -23.40
N GLN A 186 -1.08 8.57 -23.81
CA GLN A 186 -2.30 8.85 -23.05
C GLN A 186 -2.71 7.69 -22.15
N GLN A 187 -2.01 6.57 -22.23
CA GLN A 187 -2.37 5.32 -21.56
C GLN A 187 -1.12 4.56 -21.14
N ASN A 188 -1.22 3.83 -20.03
CA ASN A 188 -0.29 2.74 -19.73
C ASN A 188 -0.94 1.44 -20.16
N LEU A 189 -0.17 0.56 -20.78
CA LEU A 189 -0.64 -0.75 -21.24
C LEU A 189 -0.07 -1.82 -20.31
N LEU A 190 -0.95 -2.64 -19.78
CA LEU A 190 -0.62 -3.89 -19.11
C LEU A 190 -0.96 -5.07 -20.01
N ALA A 191 -0.26 -6.20 -19.82
CA ALA A 191 -0.45 -7.43 -20.53
C ALA A 191 -0.72 -8.60 -19.58
N LYS A 192 -1.72 -9.41 -19.90
CA LYS A 192 -1.95 -10.75 -19.35
C LYS A 192 -1.61 -11.78 -20.44
N LEU A 193 -1.10 -12.95 -20.04
CA LEU A 193 -0.83 -14.02 -21.00
C LEU A 193 -2.16 -14.58 -21.54
N LYS A 194 -2.11 -15.19 -22.73
CA LYS A 194 -3.23 -15.94 -23.31
C LYS A 194 -3.00 -17.45 -23.20
N PRO A 195 -4.04 -18.24 -22.92
CA PRO A 195 -3.96 -19.70 -22.93
C PRO A 195 -3.46 -20.25 -24.27
N GLY A 196 -2.59 -21.26 -24.22
CA GLY A 196 -2.04 -21.97 -25.37
C GLY A 196 -0.89 -21.26 -26.11
N GLU A 197 -0.70 -19.96 -25.90
CA GLU A 197 0.37 -19.19 -26.56
C GLU A 197 1.75 -19.49 -25.96
N GLN A 198 2.79 -19.48 -26.79
CA GLN A 198 4.16 -19.74 -26.34
C GLN A 198 4.93 -18.44 -26.05
N TYR A 199 5.52 -18.39 -24.84
CA TYR A 199 6.34 -17.29 -24.34
C TYR A 199 7.73 -17.78 -23.95
N PHE A 200 8.72 -16.89 -24.06
CA PHE A 200 10.13 -17.16 -23.78
C PHE A 200 10.62 -16.31 -22.63
N TYR A 201 11.40 -16.91 -21.73
CA TYR A 201 11.93 -16.26 -20.55
C TYR A 201 13.41 -16.54 -20.35
N THR A 202 14.05 -15.64 -19.59
CA THR A 202 15.35 -15.87 -18.97
C THR A 202 15.49 -14.99 -17.73
N VAL A 203 16.49 -15.30 -16.90
CA VAL A 203 16.85 -14.57 -15.70
C VAL A 203 18.30 -14.14 -15.78
N VAL A 204 18.57 -12.91 -15.34
CA VAL A 204 19.91 -12.32 -15.22
C VAL A 204 20.15 -11.91 -13.78
N ALA A 205 21.20 -12.44 -13.16
CA ALA A 205 21.63 -11.99 -11.85
C ALA A 205 22.49 -10.72 -11.94
N VAL A 206 22.31 -9.80 -10.99
CA VAL A 206 23.08 -8.56 -10.89
C VAL A 206 23.87 -8.55 -9.59
N ASP A 207 25.18 -8.33 -9.68
CA ASP A 207 26.06 -8.27 -8.51
C ASP A 207 26.04 -6.89 -7.83
N GLU A 208 26.63 -6.78 -6.65
CA GLU A 208 26.71 -5.52 -5.90
C GLU A 208 27.47 -4.38 -6.60
N LYS A 209 28.29 -4.70 -7.60
CA LYS A 209 28.98 -3.72 -8.45
C LYS A 209 28.11 -3.28 -9.63
N ARG A 210 26.87 -3.78 -9.72
CA ARG A 210 25.90 -3.58 -10.80
C ARG A 210 26.36 -4.15 -12.14
N ASN A 211 27.18 -5.20 -12.11
CA ASN A 211 27.47 -5.99 -13.30
C ASN A 211 26.31 -6.96 -13.55
N PHE A 212 25.87 -7.00 -14.80
CA PHE A 212 24.87 -7.95 -15.25
C PHE A 212 25.63 -9.22 -15.63
N LEU A 213 25.33 -10.31 -14.95
CA LEU A 213 25.94 -11.59 -15.27
C LEU A 213 25.33 -12.17 -16.56
N ASP A 214 25.90 -13.29 -17.03
CA ASP A 214 25.36 -13.99 -18.19
C ASP A 214 23.94 -14.50 -17.90
N TYR A 215 23.06 -14.40 -18.89
CA TYR A 215 21.66 -14.79 -18.76
C TYR A 215 21.51 -16.31 -18.76
N ALA A 216 20.52 -16.83 -18.02
CA ALA A 216 20.18 -18.25 -18.02
C ALA A 216 19.75 -18.73 -19.41
N ALA A 217 19.96 -20.01 -19.74
CA ALA A 217 19.46 -20.55 -21.00
C ALA A 217 17.96 -20.23 -21.19
N ILE A 218 17.60 -19.69 -22.36
CA ILE A 218 16.22 -19.28 -22.63
C ILE A 218 15.32 -20.50 -22.60
N SER A 219 14.33 -20.48 -21.72
CA SER A 219 13.30 -21.49 -21.60
C SER A 219 11.95 -20.91 -22.01
N SER A 220 10.98 -21.76 -22.30
CA SER A 220 9.65 -21.35 -22.74
C SER A 220 8.55 -22.12 -22.05
N GLY A 221 7.43 -21.46 -21.79
CA GLY A 221 6.21 -22.07 -21.28
C GLY A 221 5.03 -21.76 -22.19
N ARG A 222 3.97 -22.56 -22.05
CA ARG A 222 2.65 -22.31 -22.61
C ARG A 222 1.65 -22.39 -21.47
N PRO A 223 0.99 -21.28 -21.10
CA PRO A 223 0.02 -21.33 -20.03
C PRO A 223 -1.23 -22.09 -20.53
N GLN A 224 -1.84 -22.91 -19.69
CA GLN A 224 -2.99 -23.72 -20.05
C GLN A 224 -4.10 -23.53 -19.05
N ASP A 225 -5.33 -23.49 -19.55
CA ASP A 225 -6.52 -23.43 -18.71
C ASP A 225 -6.65 -24.76 -17.97
N ASN A 226 -6.64 -24.69 -16.63
CA ASN A 226 -6.55 -25.85 -15.75
C ASN A 226 -7.80 -25.94 -14.88
N PRO A 227 -8.28 -27.15 -14.56
CA PRO A 227 -9.40 -27.28 -13.65
C PRO A 227 -9.15 -26.64 -12.30
N PRO A 228 -10.19 -26.05 -11.68
CA PRO A 228 -10.03 -25.35 -10.41
C PRO A 228 -9.60 -26.31 -9.30
N ASP A 229 -8.99 -25.76 -8.26
CA ASP A 229 -8.72 -26.53 -7.06
C ASP A 229 -10.03 -26.86 -6.32
N PRO A 230 -10.14 -28.07 -5.72
CA PRO A 230 -11.27 -28.41 -4.89
C PRO A 230 -11.28 -27.54 -3.62
N VAL A 231 -12.48 -27.18 -3.16
CA VAL A 231 -12.68 -26.47 -1.90
C VAL A 231 -12.07 -27.28 -0.74
N SER A 232 -11.13 -26.67 -0.02
CA SER A 232 -10.38 -27.29 1.07
C SER A 232 -11.16 -27.34 2.39
N ALA A 233 -11.98 -26.32 2.66
CA ALA A 233 -12.84 -26.22 3.84
C ALA A 233 -14.29 -25.99 3.40
N PHE A 234 -15.15 -26.98 3.65
CA PHE A 234 -16.59 -26.93 3.40
C PHE A 234 -17.31 -27.43 4.65
N HIS A 235 -18.35 -26.71 5.06
CA HIS A 235 -19.10 -26.98 6.29
C HIS A 235 -20.60 -27.00 5.98
N CYS A 236 -21.32 -27.87 6.70
CA CYS A 236 -22.76 -28.04 6.56
C CYS A 236 -23.38 -28.17 7.96
N VAL A 237 -24.39 -27.36 8.25
CA VAL A 237 -25.07 -27.29 9.55
C VAL A 237 -26.58 -27.34 9.35
N VAL A 238 -27.25 -28.25 10.04
CA VAL A 238 -28.71 -28.31 10.16
C VAL A 238 -29.11 -27.56 11.42
N VAL A 239 -29.86 -26.46 11.26
CA VAL A 239 -30.47 -25.72 12.35
C VAL A 239 -31.91 -26.21 12.51
N GLU A 240 -32.08 -27.18 13.41
CA GLU A 240 -33.25 -28.06 13.46
C GLU A 240 -34.57 -27.32 13.77
N ASP A 241 -34.58 -26.51 14.81
CA ASP A 241 -35.75 -25.72 15.25
C ASP A 241 -36.20 -24.67 14.23
N SER A 242 -35.26 -24.13 13.45
CA SER A 242 -35.57 -23.15 12.39
C SER A 242 -35.84 -23.77 11.01
N LEU A 243 -35.67 -25.10 10.87
CA LEU A 243 -35.76 -25.85 9.61
C LEU A 243 -34.87 -25.25 8.50
N LYS A 244 -33.61 -24.96 8.83
CA LYS A 244 -32.62 -24.40 7.89
C LYS A 244 -31.40 -25.29 7.74
N LEU A 245 -30.80 -25.23 6.56
CA LEU A 245 -29.49 -25.79 6.25
C LEU A 245 -28.52 -24.64 5.96
N GLN A 246 -27.43 -24.56 6.69
CA GLN A 246 -26.39 -23.55 6.52
C GLN A 246 -25.13 -24.21 5.95
N PHE A 247 -24.55 -23.54 4.96
CA PHE A 247 -23.29 -23.94 4.33
C PHE A 247 -22.30 -22.80 4.40
N GLU A 248 -21.03 -23.10 4.67
CA GLU A 248 -19.94 -22.14 4.63
C GLU A 248 -18.69 -22.81 4.05
N TRP A 249 -17.91 -22.08 3.25
CA TRP A 249 -16.70 -22.60 2.63
C TRP A 249 -15.59 -21.56 2.52
N GLU A 250 -14.36 -22.01 2.29
CA GLU A 250 -13.24 -21.17 1.87
C GLU A 250 -13.04 -21.26 0.36
N TYR A 251 -12.79 -20.12 -0.28
CA TYR A 251 -12.51 -20.11 -1.72
C TYR A 251 -11.10 -20.64 -2.02
N PRO A 252 -10.93 -21.40 -3.14
CA PRO A 252 -9.61 -21.70 -3.70
C PRO A 252 -8.81 -20.43 -4.05
N LEU A 253 -7.49 -20.57 -4.24
CA LEU A 253 -6.57 -19.47 -4.49
C LEU A 253 -6.96 -18.60 -5.70
N PHE A 254 -7.42 -19.22 -6.80
CA PHE A 254 -7.82 -18.54 -8.03
C PHE A 254 -9.34 -18.36 -8.13
N SER A 255 -9.95 -17.85 -7.06
CA SER A 255 -11.41 -17.66 -6.98
C SER A 255 -11.99 -16.71 -8.04
N GLU A 256 -11.15 -15.88 -8.64
CA GLU A 256 -11.53 -14.97 -9.73
C GLU A 256 -11.85 -15.68 -11.05
N ASP A 257 -11.32 -16.90 -11.24
CA ASP A 257 -11.60 -17.77 -12.39
C ASP A 257 -12.88 -18.61 -12.20
N LEU A 258 -13.41 -18.66 -10.97
CA LEU A 258 -14.62 -19.41 -10.67
C LEU A 258 -15.88 -18.66 -11.13
N ALA A 259 -16.71 -19.35 -11.91
CA ALA A 259 -17.98 -18.84 -12.39
C ALA A 259 -19.12 -19.13 -11.40
N MET A 260 -19.27 -20.39 -10.98
CA MET A 260 -20.42 -20.86 -10.21
C MET A 260 -20.04 -21.92 -9.18
N TYR A 261 -20.87 -22.04 -8.13
CA TYR A 261 -20.82 -23.15 -7.20
C TYR A 261 -22.14 -23.93 -7.23
N GLN A 262 -22.08 -25.23 -6.98
CA GLN A 262 -23.25 -26.06 -6.75
C GLN A 262 -23.04 -26.92 -5.51
N ILE A 263 -24.05 -26.97 -4.64
CA ILE A 263 -24.08 -27.84 -3.47
C ILE A 263 -25.08 -28.96 -3.71
N ALA A 264 -24.64 -30.20 -3.50
CA ALA A 264 -25.46 -31.38 -3.67
C ALA A 264 -25.48 -32.25 -2.42
N MET A 265 -26.62 -32.92 -2.21
CA MET A 265 -26.85 -33.93 -1.20
C MET A 265 -26.69 -35.32 -1.82
N LEU A 266 -25.94 -36.17 -1.13
CA LEU A 266 -25.64 -37.55 -1.52
C LEU A 266 -26.13 -38.53 -0.45
N PRO A 267 -26.46 -39.77 -0.83
CA PRO A 267 -26.73 -40.83 0.14
C PRO A 267 -25.49 -41.08 1.03
N PRO A 268 -25.67 -41.73 2.20
CA PRO A 268 -24.56 -42.17 3.03
C PRO A 268 -23.52 -42.95 2.21
N MET A 269 -22.27 -42.49 2.23
CA MET A 269 -21.17 -43.05 1.44
C MET A 269 -19.85 -42.94 2.20
N ASP A 270 -18.96 -43.91 1.97
CA ASP A 270 -17.60 -43.94 2.49
C ASP A 270 -16.67 -42.95 1.74
N ASP A 271 -15.80 -42.27 2.50
CA ASP A 271 -14.90 -41.25 1.96
C ASP A 271 -13.89 -41.81 0.96
N SER A 272 -13.46 -43.07 1.12
CA SER A 272 -12.56 -43.73 0.16
C SER A 272 -13.22 -43.91 -1.20
N VAL A 273 -14.50 -44.30 -1.21
CA VAL A 273 -15.27 -44.47 -2.45
C VAL A 273 -15.43 -43.12 -3.13
N TRP A 274 -15.79 -42.08 -2.38
CA TRP A 274 -15.90 -40.72 -2.91
C TRP A 274 -14.58 -40.21 -3.48
N ASN A 275 -13.48 -40.37 -2.75
CA ASN A 275 -12.16 -39.91 -3.17
C ASN A 275 -11.70 -40.59 -4.47
N GLN A 276 -12.01 -41.88 -4.65
CA GLN A 276 -11.72 -42.59 -5.90
C GLN A 276 -12.57 -42.06 -7.07
N ARG A 277 -13.85 -41.77 -6.83
CA ARG A 277 -14.80 -41.30 -7.86
C ARG A 277 -14.47 -39.89 -8.32
N ARG A 278 -14.23 -38.96 -7.38
CA ARG A 278 -13.86 -37.58 -7.69
C ARG A 278 -12.49 -37.46 -8.36
N ALA A 279 -11.54 -38.36 -8.07
CA ALA A 279 -10.23 -38.34 -8.73
C ALA A 279 -10.30 -38.64 -10.24
N THR A 280 -11.40 -39.25 -10.70
CA THR A 280 -11.63 -39.60 -12.12
C THR A 280 -12.82 -38.86 -12.72
N ASN A 281 -13.47 -37.96 -11.98
CA ASN A 281 -14.75 -37.31 -12.34
C ASN A 281 -15.82 -38.29 -12.86
N ASN A 282 -15.88 -39.51 -12.31
CA ASN A 282 -16.87 -40.52 -12.67
C ASN A 282 -17.85 -40.78 -11.53
N PHE A 283 -19.06 -40.22 -11.65
CA PHE A 283 -20.12 -40.31 -10.63
C PHE A 283 -21.28 -41.23 -11.04
N GLU A 284 -21.08 -42.14 -12.01
CA GLU A 284 -22.13 -43.05 -12.44
C GLU A 284 -22.67 -43.91 -11.28
N GLY A 285 -23.99 -43.96 -11.15
CA GLY A 285 -24.68 -44.66 -10.07
C GLY A 285 -24.76 -43.92 -8.73
N ILE A 286 -24.19 -42.71 -8.63
CA ILE A 286 -24.28 -41.86 -7.43
C ILE A 286 -25.43 -40.87 -7.61
N ALA A 287 -26.45 -41.00 -6.76
CA ALA A 287 -27.56 -40.03 -6.75
C ALA A 287 -27.10 -38.70 -6.11
N MET A 288 -26.84 -37.68 -6.94
CA MET A 288 -26.51 -36.33 -6.49
C MET A 288 -27.75 -35.43 -6.61
N THR A 289 -28.36 -35.09 -5.47
CA THR A 289 -29.54 -34.23 -5.44
C THR A 289 -29.12 -32.77 -5.27
N PRO A 290 -29.37 -31.87 -6.24
CA PRO A 290 -29.02 -30.46 -6.09
C PRO A 290 -29.78 -29.81 -4.94
N VAL A 291 -29.07 -29.08 -4.09
CA VAL A 291 -29.60 -28.39 -2.91
C VAL A 291 -29.68 -26.89 -3.16
N THR A 292 -28.56 -26.28 -3.57
CA THR A 292 -28.47 -24.86 -3.92
C THR A 292 -27.30 -24.63 -4.87
N GLN A 293 -27.31 -23.51 -5.59
CA GLN A 293 -26.24 -23.08 -6.49
C GLN A 293 -26.19 -21.55 -6.54
N GLY A 294 -25.06 -20.99 -6.91
CA GLY A 294 -24.89 -19.54 -7.01
C GLY A 294 -23.66 -19.13 -7.80
N GLN A 295 -23.54 -17.83 -8.05
CA GLN A 295 -22.38 -17.25 -8.73
C GLN A 295 -21.24 -17.03 -7.74
N VAL A 296 -20.00 -17.26 -8.19
CA VAL A 296 -18.79 -17.06 -7.36
C VAL A 296 -18.15 -15.70 -7.63
N SER A 297 -18.13 -15.23 -8.87
CA SER A 297 -17.49 -13.98 -9.24
C SER A 297 -18.37 -13.16 -10.20
N SER A 298 -18.14 -11.84 -10.24
CA SER A 298 -18.64 -10.97 -11.31
C SER A 298 -17.51 -10.16 -11.93
N VAL A 299 -17.81 -9.53 -13.07
CA VAL A 299 -16.93 -8.61 -13.78
C VAL A 299 -16.28 -7.61 -12.81
N GLY A 300 -14.96 -7.75 -12.60
CA GLY A 300 -14.17 -6.86 -11.73
C GLY A 300 -13.52 -7.51 -10.51
N SER A 301 -13.23 -8.82 -10.55
CA SER A 301 -12.46 -9.61 -9.55
C SER A 301 -13.02 -9.62 -8.12
N ASP A 302 -14.24 -9.13 -7.89
CA ASP A 302 -14.89 -9.20 -6.59
C ASP A 302 -15.57 -10.58 -6.41
N THR A 303 -15.20 -11.30 -5.35
CA THR A 303 -15.79 -12.61 -5.02
C THR A 303 -17.10 -12.45 -4.25
N ALA A 304 -18.09 -13.28 -4.58
CA ALA A 304 -19.40 -13.34 -3.94
C ALA A 304 -19.32 -13.90 -2.50
N LYS A 305 -20.48 -14.02 -1.85
CA LYS A 305 -20.59 -14.61 -0.51
C LYS A 305 -20.13 -16.07 -0.51
N ASN A 306 -19.37 -16.47 0.50
CA ASN A 306 -18.85 -17.82 0.69
C ASN A 306 -19.71 -18.69 1.64
N TYR A 307 -21.01 -18.43 1.66
CA TYR A 307 -21.97 -19.18 2.47
C TYR A 307 -23.35 -19.20 1.80
N ALA A 308 -24.20 -20.15 2.19
CA ALA A 308 -25.58 -20.25 1.74
C ALA A 308 -26.52 -20.72 2.85
N ILE A 309 -27.75 -20.20 2.86
CA ILE A 309 -28.84 -20.65 3.75
C ILE A 309 -29.95 -21.24 2.87
N VAL A 310 -30.42 -22.44 3.20
CA VAL A 310 -31.50 -23.13 2.48
C VAL A 310 -32.63 -23.46 3.46
N ASP A 311 -33.85 -23.04 3.14
CA ASP A 311 -35.06 -23.46 3.86
C ASP A 311 -35.35 -24.93 3.53
N LEU A 312 -35.60 -25.75 4.55
CA LEU A 312 -35.84 -27.19 4.37
C LEU A 312 -37.26 -27.49 3.87
N LYS A 313 -38.24 -26.59 4.01
CA LYS A 313 -39.64 -26.84 3.64
C LYS A 313 -39.82 -27.28 2.17
N PRO A 314 -39.14 -26.67 1.17
CA PRO A 314 -39.23 -27.13 -0.21
C PRO A 314 -38.64 -28.53 -0.43
N LEU A 315 -37.61 -28.92 0.31
CA LEU A 315 -37.03 -30.27 0.25
C LEU A 315 -37.96 -31.29 0.91
N MET A 316 -38.56 -30.93 2.04
CA MET A 316 -39.56 -31.75 2.73
C MET A 316 -40.82 -31.97 1.88
N ALA A 317 -41.26 -30.95 1.13
CA ALA A 317 -42.36 -31.10 0.18
C ALA A 317 -42.05 -32.08 -0.98
N ARG A 318 -40.78 -32.35 -1.25
CA ARG A 318 -40.31 -33.35 -2.22
C ARG A 318 -40.08 -34.74 -1.60
N GLY A 319 -40.47 -34.94 -0.35
CA GLY A 319 -40.34 -36.22 0.36
C GLY A 319 -38.99 -36.44 1.05
N ILE A 320 -38.09 -35.44 1.09
CA ILE A 320 -36.81 -35.53 1.78
C ILE A 320 -37.01 -35.12 3.23
N THR A 321 -37.01 -36.08 4.16
CA THR A 321 -37.20 -35.79 5.58
C THR A 321 -35.93 -35.23 6.24
N ILE A 322 -36.08 -34.57 7.39
CA ILE A 322 -34.94 -34.08 8.16
C ILE A 322 -34.00 -35.23 8.59
N GLU A 323 -34.54 -36.41 8.88
CA GLU A 323 -33.75 -37.60 9.21
C GLU A 323 -32.94 -38.10 8.00
N ASN A 324 -33.50 -37.99 6.78
CA ASN A 324 -32.73 -38.27 5.56
C ASN A 324 -31.56 -37.27 5.41
N ILE A 325 -31.79 -35.99 5.70
CA ILE A 325 -30.76 -34.94 5.60
C ILE A 325 -29.64 -35.18 6.61
N LYS A 326 -29.96 -35.49 7.87
CA LYS A 326 -28.97 -35.76 8.93
C LYS A 326 -28.05 -36.95 8.59
N GLN A 327 -28.55 -37.93 7.87
CA GLN A 327 -27.80 -39.12 7.47
C GLN A 327 -27.07 -38.96 6.12
N SER A 328 -27.42 -37.92 5.35
CA SER A 328 -26.81 -37.66 4.04
C SER A 328 -25.41 -37.08 4.15
N ARG A 329 -24.68 -37.13 3.04
CA ARG A 329 -23.39 -36.44 2.85
C ARG A 329 -23.59 -35.25 1.93
N PHE A 330 -22.79 -34.21 2.09
CA PHE A 330 -22.83 -33.01 1.26
C PHE A 330 -21.50 -32.79 0.56
N VAL A 331 -21.58 -32.24 -0.66
CA VAL A 331 -20.43 -31.82 -1.45
C VAL A 331 -20.72 -30.45 -2.04
N ILE A 332 -19.68 -29.63 -2.17
CA ILE A 332 -19.69 -28.45 -3.02
C ILE A 332 -18.81 -28.70 -4.25
N SER A 333 -19.31 -28.36 -5.43
CA SER A 333 -18.52 -28.24 -6.65
C SER A 333 -18.31 -26.77 -7.00
N MET A 334 -17.14 -26.47 -7.53
CA MET A 334 -16.78 -25.18 -8.10
C MET A 334 -16.55 -25.37 -9.60
N MET A 335 -17.19 -24.52 -10.40
CA MET A 335 -17.09 -24.50 -11.85
C MET A 335 -16.41 -23.20 -12.30
N ASP A 336 -15.41 -23.31 -13.16
CA ASP A 336 -14.74 -22.17 -13.80
C ASP A 336 -15.52 -21.64 -15.03
N TYR A 337 -14.97 -20.63 -15.72
CA TYR A 337 -15.55 -20.14 -16.97
C TYR A 337 -15.35 -21.08 -18.17
N ALA A 338 -14.39 -22.00 -18.10
CA ALA A 338 -14.12 -23.04 -19.08
C ALA A 338 -15.06 -24.26 -18.97
N GLN A 339 -16.00 -24.23 -18.01
CA GLN A 339 -16.94 -25.30 -17.70
C GLN A 339 -16.28 -26.57 -17.15
N THR A 340 -15.10 -26.45 -16.55
CA THR A 340 -14.50 -27.55 -15.78
C THR A 340 -14.89 -27.43 -14.31
N GLU A 341 -14.96 -28.58 -13.63
CA GLU A 341 -15.47 -28.66 -12.26
C GLU A 341 -14.52 -29.39 -11.33
N ALA A 342 -14.44 -28.91 -10.10
CA ALA A 342 -13.78 -29.60 -9.00
C ALA A 342 -14.71 -29.76 -7.80
N TYR A 343 -14.64 -30.92 -7.15
CA TYR A 343 -15.53 -31.30 -6.06
C TYR A 343 -14.78 -31.34 -4.73
N SER A 344 -15.41 -30.88 -3.65
CA SER A 344 -14.87 -30.95 -2.29
C SER A 344 -14.81 -32.38 -1.75
N SER A 345 -14.20 -32.55 -0.57
CA SER A 345 -14.42 -33.75 0.24
C SER A 345 -15.87 -33.78 0.74
N LEU A 346 -16.37 -34.97 1.10
CA LEU A 346 -17.72 -35.11 1.65
C LEU A 346 -17.79 -34.59 3.09
N VAL A 347 -18.86 -33.86 3.39
CA VAL A 347 -19.13 -33.33 4.72
C VAL A 347 -20.39 -33.95 5.29
N THR A 348 -20.33 -34.33 6.56
CA THR A 348 -21.49 -34.76 7.33
C THR A 348 -22.10 -33.53 8.02
N PRO A 349 -23.42 -33.33 7.95
CA PRO A 349 -24.04 -32.16 8.57
C PRO A 349 -23.90 -32.20 10.10
N GLN A 350 -23.49 -31.09 10.70
CA GLN A 350 -23.59 -30.88 12.14
C GLN A 350 -25.03 -30.47 12.49
N VAL A 351 -25.63 -31.07 13.51
CA VAL A 351 -26.99 -30.71 13.96
C VAL A 351 -26.89 -29.79 15.17
N VAL A 352 -27.54 -28.62 15.08
CA VAL A 352 -27.59 -27.61 16.14
C VAL A 352 -28.99 -27.02 16.30
N GLN A 353 -29.21 -26.35 17.42
CA GLN A 353 -30.36 -25.47 17.66
C GLN A 353 -29.97 -24.02 17.36
N TYR A 354 -30.96 -23.16 17.07
CA TYR A 354 -30.73 -21.74 16.78
C TYR A 354 -29.96 -21.01 17.89
N SER A 355 -30.16 -21.39 19.15
CA SER A 355 -29.46 -20.82 20.32
C SER A 355 -27.96 -21.08 20.35
N GLN A 356 -27.46 -22.02 19.54
CA GLN A 356 -26.04 -22.34 19.42
C GLN A 356 -25.34 -21.55 18.30
N LEU A 357 -26.09 -20.81 17.47
CA LEU A 357 -25.50 -19.93 16.46
C LEU A 357 -24.87 -18.69 17.13
N PRO A 358 -23.87 -18.06 16.48
CA PRO A 358 -23.38 -16.77 16.93
C PRO A 358 -24.52 -15.74 17.05
N PRO A 359 -24.45 -14.80 18.01
CA PRO A 359 -25.44 -13.75 18.10
C PRO A 359 -25.48 -12.94 16.81
N LYS A 360 -26.70 -12.70 16.33
CA LYS A 360 -26.94 -11.89 15.15
C LYS A 360 -26.21 -10.55 15.25
N PRO A 361 -25.35 -10.19 14.27
CA PRO A 361 -24.68 -8.91 14.29
C PRO A 361 -25.67 -7.76 14.07
N ILE A 362 -25.50 -6.69 14.84
CA ILE A 362 -26.11 -5.38 14.59
C ILE A 362 -25.01 -4.51 14.01
N PHE A 363 -25.28 -3.77 12.95
CA PHE A 363 -24.29 -2.89 12.34
C PHE A 363 -24.94 -1.63 11.75
N TRP A 364 -24.11 -0.62 11.53
CA TRP A 364 -24.44 0.57 10.74
C TRP A 364 -23.23 1.00 9.92
N ALA A 365 -23.46 1.87 8.95
CA ALA A 365 -22.40 2.49 8.17
C ALA A 365 -22.42 4.01 8.39
N GLU A 366 -21.26 4.60 8.59
CA GLU A 366 -21.08 6.03 8.84
C GLU A 366 -19.98 6.61 7.95
N ASP A 367 -20.17 7.84 7.49
CA ASP A 367 -19.13 8.56 6.75
C ASP A 367 -17.96 8.87 7.68
N LYS A 368 -16.73 8.64 7.23
CA LYS A 368 -15.55 8.84 8.07
C LYS A 368 -15.30 10.35 8.21
N PRO A 369 -15.27 10.91 9.43
CA PRO A 369 -15.02 12.33 9.59
C PRO A 369 -13.57 12.69 9.26
N ASN A 370 -13.34 13.95 8.89
CA ASN A 370 -12.03 14.54 8.62
C ASN A 370 -11.22 13.82 7.52
N ASP A 371 -11.90 13.21 6.56
CA ASP A 371 -11.29 12.48 5.46
C ASP A 371 -11.45 13.20 4.10
N LYS A 372 -10.90 12.60 3.05
CA LYS A 372 -10.98 13.16 1.69
C LYS A 372 -12.31 12.84 1.00
N GLY A 373 -13.27 12.24 1.71
CA GLY A 373 -14.48 11.67 1.15
C GLY A 373 -14.19 10.38 0.42
N ASP A 374 -13.30 9.55 0.94
CA ASP A 374 -12.92 8.28 0.30
C ASP A 374 -13.08 7.08 1.22
N ARG A 375 -13.65 7.25 2.43
CA ARG A 375 -13.87 6.14 3.36
C ARG A 375 -15.22 6.19 4.05
N VAL A 376 -15.77 5.01 4.26
CA VAL A 376 -16.94 4.77 5.11
C VAL A 376 -16.54 3.77 6.18
N SER A 377 -16.95 4.00 7.42
CA SER A 377 -16.75 3.07 8.52
C SER A 377 -17.98 2.18 8.67
N VAL A 378 -17.81 0.86 8.53
CA VAL A 378 -18.84 -0.13 8.84
C VAL A 378 -18.62 -0.58 10.27
N VAL A 379 -19.55 -0.29 11.17
CA VAL A 379 -19.40 -0.51 12.62
C VAL A 379 -20.40 -1.55 13.09
N TRP A 380 -19.95 -2.55 13.85
CA TRP A 380 -20.78 -3.67 14.33
C TRP A 380 -20.67 -3.95 15.82
N ASP A 381 -19.89 -3.13 16.54
CA ASP A 381 -19.74 -3.26 17.98
C ASP A 381 -19.41 -1.90 18.61
N ASP A 382 -19.63 -1.83 19.92
CA ASP A 382 -19.15 -0.75 20.76
C ASP A 382 -17.61 -0.81 20.88
N PRO A 383 -16.94 0.23 21.42
CA PRO A 383 -15.49 0.22 21.57
C PRO A 383 -14.97 -1.01 22.30
N ILE A 384 -13.90 -1.62 21.77
CA ILE A 384 -13.31 -2.83 22.33
C ILE A 384 -11.97 -2.50 22.99
N VAL A 385 -11.85 -2.84 24.27
CA VAL A 385 -10.59 -2.78 25.02
C VAL A 385 -10.13 -4.17 25.41
N PHE A 386 -8.86 -4.47 25.18
CA PHE A 386 -8.25 -5.72 25.61
C PHE A 386 -6.79 -5.54 26.02
N ILE A 387 -6.35 -6.35 26.97
CA ILE A 387 -4.96 -6.39 27.43
C ILE A 387 -4.10 -7.09 26.38
N THR A 388 -2.95 -6.50 26.05
CA THR A 388 -2.01 -7.03 25.05
C THR A 388 -0.81 -7.70 25.69
N LYS A 389 -0.29 -7.13 26.78
CA LYS A 389 0.86 -7.68 27.52
C LYS A 389 0.95 -7.11 28.93
N THR A 390 1.71 -7.79 29.79
CA THR A 390 2.11 -7.27 31.10
C THR A 390 3.63 -7.20 31.24
N SER A 391 4.13 -6.39 32.17
CA SER A 391 5.55 -6.32 32.52
C SER A 391 5.72 -6.02 34.00
N ALA A 392 6.59 -6.75 34.70
CA ALA A 392 6.89 -6.45 36.09
C ALA A 392 7.60 -5.11 36.23
N VAL A 393 7.17 -4.29 37.20
CA VAL A 393 7.76 -2.97 37.48
C VAL A 393 8.42 -2.97 38.85
N GLY A 394 9.75 -2.78 38.84
CA GLY A 394 10.59 -2.82 40.05
C GLY A 394 10.99 -4.25 40.47
N GLY A 395 12.12 -4.38 41.17
CA GLY A 395 12.75 -5.68 41.46
C GLY A 395 11.99 -6.61 42.42
N GLY A 396 10.89 -6.14 43.02
CA GLY A 396 10.12 -6.90 44.02
C GLY A 396 8.89 -7.66 43.51
N GLY A 397 8.52 -7.54 42.22
CA GLY A 397 7.36 -8.26 41.66
C GLY A 397 5.97 -7.80 42.14
N ASN A 398 5.89 -6.75 42.96
CA ASN A 398 4.64 -6.29 43.59
C ASN A 398 3.80 -5.34 42.70
N LYS A 399 4.29 -5.01 41.50
CA LYS A 399 3.61 -4.12 40.55
C LYS A 399 3.73 -4.67 39.13
N LEU A 400 2.62 -4.64 38.39
CA LEU A 400 2.56 -4.98 36.98
C LEU A 400 2.16 -3.75 36.17
N MET A 401 2.91 -3.46 35.12
CA MET A 401 2.47 -2.60 34.03
C MET A 401 1.60 -3.42 33.10
N ILE A 402 0.34 -3.03 32.97
CA ILE A 402 -0.62 -3.61 32.05
C ILE A 402 -0.64 -2.74 30.81
N ASN A 403 -0.42 -3.32 29.63
CA ASN A 403 -0.60 -2.62 28.36
C ASN A 403 -1.91 -3.12 27.75
N TYR A 404 -2.72 -2.21 27.24
CA TYR A 404 -3.98 -2.53 26.58
C TYR A 404 -4.06 -1.84 25.22
N GLN A 405 -4.99 -2.30 24.40
CA GLN A 405 -5.35 -1.68 23.14
C GLN A 405 -6.83 -1.30 23.20
N LEU A 406 -7.14 -0.08 22.78
CA LEU A 406 -8.49 0.43 22.61
C LEU A 406 -8.78 0.56 21.11
N ASN A 407 -9.78 -0.18 20.64
CA ASN A 407 -10.29 -0.13 19.29
C ASN A 407 -11.61 0.65 19.28
N THR A 408 -11.64 1.76 18.54
CA THR A 408 -12.76 2.70 18.41
C THR A 408 -12.87 3.18 16.97
N THR A 409 -14.06 3.61 16.56
CA THR A 409 -14.20 4.47 15.36
C THR A 409 -13.95 5.94 15.71
N ASP A 410 -13.76 6.78 14.70
CA ASP A 410 -13.59 8.23 14.90
C ASP A 410 -14.82 8.90 15.52
N ASN A 411 -16.01 8.30 15.38
CA ASN A 411 -17.27 8.79 15.96
C ASN A 411 -17.51 8.25 17.39
N GLN A 412 -16.70 7.30 17.86
CA GLN A 412 -16.80 6.72 19.19
C GLN A 412 -15.76 7.32 20.14
N ILE A 413 -16.21 8.20 21.03
CA ILE A 413 -15.35 8.86 22.01
C ILE A 413 -15.43 8.11 23.33
N VAL A 414 -14.34 7.45 23.74
CA VAL A 414 -14.21 6.85 25.07
C VAL A 414 -13.76 7.90 26.07
N ASN A 415 -14.63 8.22 27.02
CA ASN A 415 -14.39 9.25 28.04
C ASN A 415 -13.65 8.71 29.26
N ASN A 416 -13.90 7.45 29.63
CA ASN A 416 -13.26 6.81 30.77
C ASN A 416 -13.26 5.28 30.62
N LEU A 417 -12.27 4.61 31.21
CA LEU A 417 -12.16 3.15 31.30
C LEU A 417 -12.01 2.74 32.77
N TYR A 418 -12.68 1.67 33.17
CA TYR A 418 -12.53 1.06 34.49
C TYR A 418 -12.05 -0.37 34.36
N PHE A 419 -11.00 -0.72 35.09
CA PHE A 419 -10.42 -2.06 35.11
C PHE A 419 -10.57 -2.66 36.51
N GLU A 420 -11.33 -3.74 36.60
CA GLU A 420 -11.49 -4.53 37.83
C GLU A 420 -10.69 -5.82 37.71
N PHE A 421 -9.75 -6.03 38.63
CA PHE A 421 -8.88 -7.20 38.65
C PHE A 421 -9.28 -8.17 39.77
N PHE A 422 -9.29 -9.45 39.40
CA PHE A 422 -9.69 -10.58 40.23
C PHE A 422 -8.53 -11.57 40.28
N LYS A 423 -8.34 -12.22 41.43
CA LYS A 423 -7.49 -13.42 41.48
C LYS A 423 -8.16 -14.54 40.69
N GLN A 424 -7.37 -15.45 40.15
CA GLN A 424 -7.91 -16.51 39.30
C GLN A 424 -8.96 -17.34 40.07
N GLY A 425 -10.17 -17.44 39.53
CA GLY A 425 -11.29 -18.20 40.14
C GLY A 425 -12.07 -17.47 41.23
N GLU A 426 -11.69 -16.25 41.63
CA GLU A 426 -12.44 -15.45 42.60
C GLU A 426 -13.47 -14.53 41.92
N SER A 427 -14.57 -14.24 42.62
CA SER A 427 -15.65 -13.34 42.13
C SER A 427 -15.57 -11.92 42.69
N THR A 428 -14.68 -11.68 43.66
CA THR A 428 -14.49 -10.36 44.29
C THR A 428 -13.23 -9.72 43.73
N SER A 429 -13.31 -8.47 43.26
CA SER A 429 -12.14 -7.75 42.76
C SER A 429 -11.26 -7.31 43.92
N PHE A 430 -9.93 -7.43 43.76
CA PHE A 430 -8.97 -6.92 44.74
C PHE A 430 -8.48 -5.51 44.37
N ALA A 431 -8.66 -5.10 43.12
CA ALA A 431 -8.31 -3.77 42.64
C ALA A 431 -9.32 -3.30 41.60
N LYS A 432 -9.70 -2.02 41.70
CA LYS A 432 -10.45 -1.29 40.68
C LYS A 432 -9.65 -0.05 40.31
N LEU A 433 -9.27 0.05 39.04
CA LEU A 433 -8.44 1.13 38.51
C LEU A 433 -9.29 1.99 37.58
N ASP A 434 -9.17 3.31 37.75
CA ASP A 434 -9.85 4.34 36.98
C ASP A 434 -8.86 4.96 36.00
N GLU A 435 -9.08 4.73 34.72
CA GLU A 435 -8.23 5.14 33.61
C GLU A 435 -8.90 6.30 32.84
N TYR A 436 -8.90 7.46 33.49
CA TYR A 436 -9.54 8.69 33.02
C TYR A 436 -8.81 9.38 31.85
N TYR A 437 -7.59 8.93 31.53
CA TYR A 437 -6.82 9.38 30.38
C TYR A 437 -6.25 8.18 29.62
N PRO A 438 -7.02 7.59 28.67
CA PRO A 438 -6.62 6.34 28.02
C PRO A 438 -5.29 6.43 27.25
N ASP A 439 -4.17 6.10 27.91
CA ASP A 439 -2.81 6.19 27.34
C ASP A 439 -2.22 4.81 26.98
N ASN A 440 -3.09 3.79 26.94
CA ASN A 440 -2.79 2.39 26.59
C ASN A 440 -1.96 1.62 27.63
N LYS A 441 -1.77 2.16 28.83
CA LYS A 441 -1.05 1.48 29.92
C LYS A 441 -1.60 1.86 31.30
N LEU A 442 -1.47 0.95 32.26
CA LEU A 442 -1.82 1.23 33.65
C LEU A 442 -0.96 0.39 34.61
N VAL A 443 -0.85 0.82 35.87
CA VAL A 443 -0.04 0.14 36.88
C VAL A 443 -0.94 -0.54 37.91
N LEU A 444 -0.90 -1.86 37.93
CA LEU A 444 -1.59 -2.70 38.90
C LEU A 444 -0.67 -3.04 40.08
N LYS A 445 -1.14 -2.83 41.31
CA LYS A 445 -0.48 -3.33 42.52
C LYS A 445 -0.99 -4.72 42.84
N ILE A 446 -0.07 -5.67 43.07
CA ILE A 446 -0.42 -7.05 43.44
C ILE A 446 -0.60 -7.15 44.96
N PRO A 447 -1.65 -7.82 45.47
CA PRO A 447 -1.84 -8.03 46.90
C PRO A 447 -0.66 -8.76 47.55
N GLU A 448 -0.33 -8.40 48.79
CA GLU A 448 0.72 -9.10 49.54
C GLU A 448 0.39 -10.60 49.67
N GLY A 449 1.39 -11.44 49.42
CA GLY A 449 1.27 -12.90 49.50
C GLY A 449 0.61 -13.58 48.29
N TYR A 450 0.13 -12.83 47.29
CA TYR A 450 -0.37 -13.44 46.04
C TYR A 450 0.73 -13.54 44.99
N ASP A 451 1.05 -14.75 44.55
CA ASP A 451 1.91 -14.95 43.37
C ASP A 451 1.09 -14.70 42.11
N TYR A 452 1.37 -13.58 41.43
CA TYR A 452 0.69 -13.21 40.19
C TYR A 452 0.88 -14.23 39.06
N LYS A 453 1.88 -15.13 39.15
CA LYS A 453 2.07 -16.23 38.19
C LYS A 453 0.92 -17.23 38.19
N ASN A 454 0.08 -17.25 39.23
CA ASN A 454 -1.15 -18.04 39.26
C ASN A 454 -2.24 -17.54 38.29
N GLY A 455 -2.01 -16.40 37.63
CA GLY A 455 -2.95 -15.78 36.71
C GLY A 455 -3.85 -14.75 37.36
N LEU A 456 -4.55 -13.97 36.54
CA LEU A 456 -5.49 -12.92 36.93
C LEU A 456 -6.65 -12.90 35.96
N ARG A 457 -7.82 -12.46 36.41
CA ARG A 457 -8.93 -12.09 35.53
C ARG A 457 -9.15 -10.59 35.57
N VAL A 458 -9.44 -9.98 34.42
CA VAL A 458 -9.83 -8.58 34.33
C VAL A 458 -11.26 -8.46 33.80
N LYS A 459 -12.03 -7.54 34.37
CA LYS A 459 -13.28 -7.02 33.81
C LYS A 459 -13.09 -5.54 33.50
N ILE A 460 -13.48 -5.14 32.30
CA ILE A 460 -13.30 -3.80 31.77
C ILE A 460 -14.68 -3.24 31.44
N THR A 461 -14.96 -2.04 31.94
CA THR A 461 -16.15 -1.25 31.58
C THR A 461 -15.72 0.14 31.16
N MET A 462 -16.62 0.90 30.54
CA MET A 462 -16.27 2.20 29.98
C MET A 462 -17.43 3.17 30.00
N VAL A 463 -17.09 4.46 29.93
CA VAL A 463 -18.02 5.55 29.68
C VAL A 463 -17.67 6.14 28.33
N ASN A 464 -18.62 6.22 27.42
CA ASN A 464 -18.37 6.68 26.07
C ASN A 464 -19.53 7.55 25.52
N SER A 465 -19.26 8.16 24.37
CA SER A 465 -20.23 8.88 23.54
C SER A 465 -20.12 8.35 22.10
N PRO A 466 -21.19 7.84 21.48
CA PRO A 466 -22.54 7.66 22.04
C PRO A 466 -22.57 6.71 23.25
N ARG A 467 -23.58 6.86 24.12
CA ARG A 467 -23.68 6.09 25.37
C ARG A 467 -24.00 4.62 25.07
N ILE A 468 -23.21 3.72 25.64
CA ILE A 468 -23.43 2.27 25.54
C ILE A 468 -24.34 1.74 26.65
N ASN A 469 -24.82 0.51 26.44
CA ASN A 469 -25.57 -0.22 27.46
C ASN A 469 -24.72 -0.37 28.74
N GLU A 470 -25.33 -0.12 29.90
CA GLU A 470 -24.66 -0.24 31.21
C GLU A 470 -24.20 -1.67 31.52
N GLU A 471 -24.80 -2.67 30.88
CA GLU A 471 -24.39 -4.07 30.98
C GLU A 471 -23.15 -4.40 30.14
N TYR A 472 -22.73 -3.49 29.23
CA TYR A 472 -21.58 -3.71 28.37
C TYR A 472 -20.30 -3.90 29.19
N SER A 473 -19.69 -5.06 29.08
CA SER A 473 -18.42 -5.36 29.72
C SER A 473 -17.58 -6.33 28.93
N LEU A 474 -16.26 -6.12 29.02
CA LEU A 474 -15.25 -6.96 28.43
C LEU A 474 -14.52 -7.70 29.55
N SER A 475 -14.16 -8.96 29.34
CA SER A 475 -13.31 -9.66 30.31
C SER A 475 -12.34 -10.62 29.66
N GLN A 476 -11.19 -10.79 30.31
CA GLN A 476 -10.10 -11.63 29.85
C GLN A 476 -9.42 -12.30 31.03
N ASP A 477 -8.99 -13.54 30.81
CA ASP A 477 -8.05 -14.22 31.69
C ASP A 477 -6.62 -13.88 31.25
N LEU A 478 -5.74 -13.67 32.22
CA LEU A 478 -4.31 -13.44 32.03
C LEU A 478 -3.56 -14.62 32.65
N THR A 479 -2.77 -15.30 31.83
CA THR A 479 -2.07 -16.54 32.22
C THR A 479 -0.56 -16.35 32.14
N TRP A 480 0.18 -16.98 33.04
CA TRP A 480 1.65 -16.91 33.04
C TRP A 480 2.23 -17.64 31.83
N ASP A 481 3.05 -16.92 31.07
CA ASP A 481 3.84 -17.47 29.97
C ASP A 481 5.32 -17.58 30.42
N PRO A 482 5.86 -18.80 30.55
CA PRO A 482 7.26 -19.00 30.97
C PRO A 482 8.30 -18.50 29.97
N GLN A 483 7.98 -18.42 28.67
CA GLN A 483 8.92 -17.94 27.65
C GLN A 483 8.99 -16.42 27.65
N MET A 484 7.84 -15.75 27.80
CA MET A 484 7.76 -14.29 27.85
C MET A 484 8.08 -13.73 29.26
N MET A 485 8.08 -14.59 30.28
CA MET A 485 8.28 -14.21 31.69
C MET A 485 7.28 -13.14 32.15
N ALA A 486 6.04 -13.22 31.65
CA ALA A 486 4.98 -12.25 31.90
C ALA A 486 3.60 -12.93 31.92
N LEU A 487 2.61 -12.24 32.50
CA LEU A 487 1.21 -12.60 32.27
C LEU A 487 0.81 -12.14 30.86
N MET A 488 0.31 -13.06 30.07
CA MET A 488 -0.18 -12.82 28.72
C MET A 488 -1.70 -13.01 28.68
N PRO A 489 -2.43 -12.28 27.82
CA PRO A 489 -3.85 -12.55 27.61
C PRO A 489 -4.05 -14.01 27.18
N GLY A 490 -5.03 -14.66 27.79
CA GLY A 490 -5.49 -15.99 27.40
C GLY A 490 -6.15 -15.98 26.02
N LYS A 491 -6.60 -17.16 25.57
CA LYS A 491 -7.20 -17.30 24.23
C LYS A 491 -8.56 -16.60 24.10
N SER A 492 -9.30 -16.50 25.20
CA SER A 492 -10.69 -16.01 25.21
C SER A 492 -10.78 -14.51 25.49
N LEU A 493 -11.67 -13.84 24.76
CA LEU A 493 -12.16 -12.51 25.05
C LEU A 493 -13.66 -12.63 25.24
N TYR A 494 -14.15 -12.24 26.41
CA TYR A 494 -15.57 -12.32 26.73
C TYR A 494 -16.25 -10.96 26.56
N ARG A 495 -17.34 -10.90 25.80
CA ARG A 495 -18.26 -9.76 25.67
C ARG A 495 -19.56 -10.09 26.36
N ASN A 496 -19.91 -9.36 27.41
CA ASN A 496 -21.15 -9.59 28.17
C ASN A 496 -21.31 -11.07 28.59
N GLY A 497 -20.18 -11.72 28.92
CA GLY A 497 -20.12 -13.14 29.29
C GLY A 497 -20.00 -14.14 28.13
N LEU A 498 -20.14 -13.72 26.88
CA LEU A 498 -19.97 -14.59 25.70
C LEU A 498 -18.52 -14.58 25.21
N ASP A 499 -17.91 -15.74 25.02
CA ASP A 499 -16.58 -15.84 24.37
C ASP A 499 -16.69 -15.53 22.87
N VAL A 500 -16.02 -14.48 22.43
CA VAL A 500 -16.02 -14.03 21.03
C VAL A 500 -14.70 -14.29 20.31
N SER A 501 -13.71 -14.88 20.99
CA SER A 501 -12.36 -15.08 20.43
C SER A 501 -12.32 -15.97 19.18
N GLY A 502 -13.24 -16.94 19.09
CA GLY A 502 -13.41 -17.81 17.93
C GLY A 502 -14.36 -17.28 16.86
N MET A 503 -14.88 -16.06 17.02
CA MET A 503 -15.85 -15.47 16.10
C MET A 503 -15.18 -14.43 15.18
N PHE A 504 -15.74 -14.31 13.99
CA PHE A 504 -15.32 -13.38 12.95
C PHE A 504 -16.52 -12.60 12.42
N ASN A 505 -16.29 -11.36 11.99
CA ASN A 505 -17.27 -10.58 11.25
C ASN A 505 -16.81 -10.47 9.79
N VAL A 506 -17.61 -10.97 8.86
CA VAL A 506 -17.38 -10.85 7.43
C VAL A 506 -18.20 -9.68 6.91
N VAL A 507 -17.51 -8.65 6.41
CA VAL A 507 -18.13 -7.47 5.81
C VAL A 507 -18.21 -7.68 4.31
N SER A 508 -19.41 -7.50 3.76
CA SER A 508 -19.68 -7.53 2.33
C SER A 508 -20.28 -6.20 1.87
N ARG A 509 -20.05 -5.83 0.61
CA ARG A 509 -20.65 -4.65 -0.03
C ARG A 509 -21.55 -5.03 -1.18
N LYS A 510 -22.52 -4.18 -1.45
CA LYS A 510 -23.33 -4.16 -2.67
C LYS A 510 -23.19 -2.80 -3.32
N ARG A 511 -22.77 -2.77 -4.58
CA ARG A 511 -22.78 -1.56 -5.42
C ARG A 511 -24.11 -1.45 -6.12
N THR A 512 -24.47 -0.24 -6.56
CA THR A 512 -25.72 -0.01 -7.31
C THR A 512 -25.82 -0.86 -8.56
N ASN A 513 -24.71 -1.05 -9.26
CA ASN A 513 -24.64 -1.79 -10.52
C ASN A 513 -24.39 -3.31 -10.38
N THR A 514 -24.38 -3.87 -9.16
CA THR A 514 -24.13 -5.29 -8.92
C THR A 514 -25.35 -5.99 -8.30
N PRO A 515 -25.77 -7.17 -8.80
CA PRO A 515 -26.97 -7.84 -8.31
C PRO A 515 -26.79 -8.52 -6.94
N PHE A 516 -25.56 -8.84 -6.53
CA PHE A 516 -25.25 -9.54 -5.27
C PHE A 516 -24.25 -8.77 -4.40
N PHE A 517 -24.08 -9.25 -3.16
CA PHE A 517 -23.04 -8.77 -2.24
C PHE A 517 -21.72 -9.47 -2.52
N THR A 518 -20.63 -8.72 -2.44
CA THR A 518 -19.25 -9.22 -2.58
C THR A 518 -18.47 -9.00 -1.30
N ILE A 519 -17.60 -9.97 -0.96
CA ILE A 519 -16.83 -9.94 0.27
C ILE A 519 -15.78 -8.83 0.18
N ILE A 520 -15.65 -8.04 1.24
CA ILE A 520 -14.59 -7.05 1.41
C ILE A 520 -13.48 -7.62 2.27
N LYS A 521 -13.83 -8.06 3.49
CA LYS A 521 -12.88 -8.54 4.48
C LYS A 521 -13.55 -9.36 5.56
N LYS A 522 -12.82 -10.34 6.08
CA LYS A 522 -13.11 -11.05 7.33
C LYS A 522 -12.25 -10.45 8.44
N ASN A 523 -12.88 -9.91 9.47
CA ASN A 523 -12.24 -9.34 10.65
C ASN A 523 -12.42 -10.26 11.86
N THR A 524 -11.46 -10.22 12.77
CA THR A 524 -11.59 -10.91 14.06
C THR A 524 -12.62 -10.19 14.92
N SER A 525 -13.15 -10.87 15.93
CA SER A 525 -13.99 -10.18 16.90
C SER A 525 -13.29 -9.01 17.57
N TYR A 526 -11.96 -8.99 17.75
CA TYR A 526 -11.23 -7.88 18.41
C TYR A 526 -11.40 -6.52 17.73
N ASP A 527 -11.84 -6.49 16.48
CA ASP A 527 -12.22 -5.28 15.76
C ASP A 527 -13.72 -4.99 15.95
N ASN A 528 -14.07 -3.72 16.13
CA ASN A 528 -15.46 -3.27 16.22
C ASN A 528 -15.97 -2.60 14.93
N SER A 529 -15.08 -2.35 13.98
CA SER A 529 -15.40 -1.71 12.71
C SER A 529 -14.44 -2.08 11.58
N LEU A 530 -14.82 -1.73 10.35
CA LEU A 530 -14.00 -1.78 9.16
C LEU A 530 -14.12 -0.47 8.38
N ASP A 531 -12.99 0.22 8.21
CA ASP A 531 -12.87 1.30 7.23
C ASP A 531 -12.84 0.74 5.81
N VAL A 532 -13.88 1.03 5.03
CA VAL A 532 -13.99 0.65 3.62
C VAL A 532 -13.62 1.85 2.75
N THR A 533 -12.62 1.66 1.88
CA THR A 533 -12.20 2.70 0.93
C THR A 533 -13.09 2.70 -0.32
N ILE A 534 -13.65 3.87 -0.65
CA ILE A 534 -14.49 4.14 -1.82
C ILE A 534 -13.88 5.34 -2.57
N PRO A 535 -12.82 5.11 -3.35
CA PRO A 535 -12.04 6.19 -3.95
C PRO A 535 -12.81 6.88 -5.07
N TYR A 536 -12.46 8.14 -5.32
CA TYR A 536 -12.86 8.81 -6.56
C TYR A 536 -12.24 8.09 -7.76
N GLU A 537 -13.02 7.91 -8.84
CA GLU A 537 -12.48 7.38 -10.08
C GLU A 537 -11.49 8.41 -10.66
N VAL A 538 -10.23 8.01 -10.79
CA VAL A 538 -9.14 8.79 -11.39
C VAL A 538 -8.66 8.19 -12.71
N SER A 539 -8.83 6.89 -12.87
CA SER A 539 -8.43 6.14 -14.06
C SER A 539 -9.55 5.25 -14.56
N ILE A 540 -9.56 5.06 -15.87
CA ILE A 540 -10.49 4.19 -16.59
C ILE A 540 -9.70 3.02 -17.15
N PHE A 541 -10.22 1.83 -16.89
CA PHE A 541 -9.64 0.57 -17.32
C PHE A 541 -10.43 0.05 -18.52
N LYS A 542 -9.75 -0.22 -19.63
CA LYS A 542 -10.37 -0.74 -20.86
C LYS A 542 -9.49 -1.79 -21.51
N ILE A 543 -10.09 -2.87 -22.00
CA ILE A 543 -9.37 -3.80 -22.88
C ILE A 543 -8.97 -3.08 -24.16
N VAL A 544 -7.73 -3.30 -24.61
CA VAL A 544 -7.27 -2.84 -25.93
C VAL A 544 -7.72 -3.85 -26.97
N ASN A 545 -8.68 -3.46 -27.80
CA ASN A 545 -9.22 -4.29 -28.87
C ASN A 545 -8.26 -4.38 -30.06
N GLY A 546 -7.37 -3.40 -30.25
CA GLY A 546 -6.40 -3.45 -31.32
C GLY A 546 -5.55 -2.18 -31.45
N PHE A 547 -4.76 -2.12 -32.52
CA PHE A 547 -3.94 -0.95 -32.85
C PHE A 547 -4.13 -0.54 -34.30
N ASN A 548 -4.29 0.77 -34.51
CA ASN A 548 -4.38 1.40 -35.82
C ASN A 548 -3.13 2.25 -36.10
N PHE A 549 -2.56 2.12 -37.29
CA PHE A 549 -1.53 3.04 -37.78
C PHE A 549 -1.49 3.08 -39.32
N VAL A 550 -1.00 4.19 -39.88
CA VAL A 550 -0.87 4.38 -41.32
C VAL A 550 0.54 4.02 -41.78
N LYS A 551 0.65 3.24 -42.86
CA LYS A 551 1.91 2.90 -43.52
C LYS A 551 1.74 3.07 -45.03
N GLY A 552 2.37 4.10 -45.60
CA GLY A 552 2.09 4.54 -46.97
C GLY A 552 0.63 4.99 -47.10
N ASP A 553 -0.07 4.52 -48.14
CA ASP A 553 -1.48 4.87 -48.42
C ASP A 553 -2.48 3.89 -47.77
N SER A 554 -2.03 3.08 -46.80
CA SER A 554 -2.85 2.06 -46.15
C SER A 554 -2.97 2.30 -44.64
N LEU A 555 -4.21 2.19 -44.13
CA LEU A 555 -4.47 2.00 -42.71
C LEU A 555 -4.29 0.51 -42.38
N ILE A 556 -3.41 0.22 -41.44
CA ILE A 556 -3.18 -1.12 -40.90
C ILE A 556 -3.84 -1.21 -39.53
N THR A 557 -4.54 -2.32 -39.30
CA THR A 557 -5.11 -2.67 -37.99
C THR A 557 -4.59 -4.04 -37.55
N TYR A 558 -4.08 -4.13 -36.32
CA TYR A 558 -3.92 -5.41 -35.63
C TYR A 558 -5.03 -5.57 -34.62
N MET A 559 -5.81 -6.64 -34.72
CA MET A 559 -6.97 -6.93 -33.90
C MET A 559 -7.27 -8.43 -34.00
N ASP A 560 -7.75 -9.04 -32.91
CA ASP A 560 -8.13 -10.47 -32.88
C ASP A 560 -7.03 -11.43 -33.35
N GLY A 561 -5.77 -11.10 -33.07
CA GLY A 561 -4.62 -11.91 -33.50
C GLY A 561 -4.36 -11.90 -35.01
N GLN A 562 -4.97 -10.97 -35.75
CA GLN A 562 -4.86 -10.84 -37.20
C GLN A 562 -4.48 -9.43 -37.62
N ARG A 563 -3.95 -9.32 -38.84
CA ARG A 563 -3.58 -8.06 -39.48
C ARG A 563 -4.53 -7.74 -40.63
N TYR A 564 -5.20 -6.61 -40.55
CA TYR A 564 -6.08 -6.06 -41.58
C TYR A 564 -5.46 -4.82 -42.23
N SER A 565 -5.87 -4.53 -43.47
CA SER A 565 -5.39 -3.37 -44.22
C SER A 565 -6.47 -2.83 -45.14
N LYS A 566 -6.65 -1.51 -45.17
CA LYS A 566 -7.51 -0.82 -46.15
C LYS A 566 -6.87 0.48 -46.62
N LYS A 567 -7.32 1.00 -47.77
CA LYS A 567 -6.88 2.33 -48.24
C LYS A 567 -7.33 3.42 -47.28
N VAL A 568 -6.48 4.42 -47.07
CA VAL A 568 -6.81 5.61 -46.26
C VAL A 568 -7.99 6.35 -46.89
N ASP A 569 -8.96 6.73 -46.05
CA ASP A 569 -10.17 7.47 -46.43
C ASP A 569 -10.37 8.71 -45.53
N SER A 570 -11.44 9.47 -45.75
CA SER A 570 -11.76 10.66 -44.95
C SER A 570 -12.09 10.36 -43.47
N LYS A 571 -12.39 9.11 -43.13
CA LYS A 571 -12.66 8.65 -41.76
C LYS A 571 -11.39 8.14 -41.06
N THR A 572 -10.29 8.01 -41.79
CA THR A 572 -9.02 7.53 -41.25
C THR A 572 -8.36 8.61 -40.40
N PRO A 573 -8.08 8.35 -39.11
CA PRO A 573 -7.52 9.36 -38.24
C PRO A 573 -6.03 9.61 -38.55
N LYS A 574 -5.57 10.85 -38.36
CA LYS A 574 -4.22 11.32 -38.74
C LYS A 574 -3.05 10.77 -37.88
N GLY A 575 -3.28 9.75 -37.06
CA GLY A 575 -2.30 9.27 -36.09
C GLY A 575 -2.37 7.76 -35.85
N SER A 576 -1.50 7.27 -34.96
CA SER A 576 -1.45 5.85 -34.56
C SER A 576 -2.06 5.68 -33.17
N TYR A 577 -3.03 4.78 -33.03
CA TYR A 577 -3.87 4.68 -31.84
C TYR A 577 -3.97 3.23 -31.35
N GLY A 578 -3.94 3.03 -30.04
CA GLY A 578 -4.58 1.87 -29.41
C GLY A 578 -6.09 2.09 -29.42
N LEU A 579 -6.84 1.06 -29.78
CA LEU A 579 -8.29 1.05 -29.88
C LEU A 579 -8.87 0.44 -28.62
N VAL A 580 -9.71 1.20 -27.92
CA VAL A 580 -10.51 0.69 -26.80
C VAL A 580 -12.00 0.92 -27.06
N ALA A 581 -12.86 0.09 -26.49
CA ALA A 581 -14.31 0.23 -26.63
C ALA A 581 -14.78 1.63 -26.20
N ALA A 582 -15.61 2.27 -27.03
CA ALA A 582 -16.17 3.59 -26.79
C ALA A 582 -17.37 3.60 -25.83
N ASP A 583 -17.81 2.43 -25.37
CA ASP A 583 -18.94 2.28 -24.46
C ASP A 583 -18.61 2.80 -23.06
N ILE A 584 -19.61 3.30 -22.35
CA ILE A 584 -19.52 3.79 -20.99
C ILE A 584 -20.86 3.61 -20.29
N ASP A 585 -20.82 3.11 -19.06
CA ASP A 585 -22.00 3.06 -18.19
C ASP A 585 -22.46 4.48 -17.85
N LEU A 586 -23.74 4.79 -18.01
CA LEU A 586 -24.32 6.07 -17.59
C LEU A 586 -24.78 6.01 -16.13
N ILE A 587 -25.66 5.06 -15.80
CA ILE A 587 -26.22 4.86 -14.46
C ILE A 587 -26.90 3.49 -14.36
N TYR A 588 -26.99 2.92 -13.17
CA TYR A 588 -27.91 1.81 -12.89
C TYR A 588 -29.32 2.33 -12.63
N ASP A 589 -30.26 2.02 -13.52
CA ASP A 589 -31.67 2.34 -13.33
C ASP A 589 -32.30 1.35 -12.33
N LYS A 590 -32.51 1.82 -11.10
CA LYS A 590 -33.08 1.02 -10.02
C LYS A 590 -34.48 0.50 -10.34
N LYS A 591 -35.32 1.27 -11.04
CA LYS A 591 -36.70 0.89 -11.37
C LYS A 591 -36.74 -0.28 -12.35
N ASN A 592 -35.82 -0.28 -13.31
CA ASN A 592 -35.74 -1.28 -14.37
C ASN A 592 -34.67 -2.34 -14.12
N GLU A 593 -33.96 -2.27 -12.99
CA GLU A 593 -32.90 -3.17 -12.54
C GLU A 593 -31.81 -3.41 -13.61
N ARG A 594 -31.43 -2.36 -14.34
CA ARG A 594 -30.49 -2.45 -15.47
C ARG A 594 -29.55 -1.26 -15.54
N THR A 595 -28.30 -1.54 -15.87
CA THR A 595 -27.32 -0.50 -16.23
C THR A 595 -27.63 0.05 -17.62
N ILE A 596 -27.73 1.37 -17.71
CA ILE A 596 -27.81 2.09 -18.98
C ILE A 596 -26.38 2.23 -19.51
N ILE A 597 -26.07 1.57 -20.63
CA ILE A 597 -24.77 1.69 -21.31
C ILE A 597 -24.95 2.57 -22.54
N THR A 598 -24.00 3.45 -22.81
CA THR A 598 -24.02 4.34 -23.98
C THR A 598 -22.62 4.55 -24.52
N LYS A 599 -22.44 5.30 -25.62
CA LYS A 599 -21.12 5.59 -26.20
C LYS A 599 -20.65 6.98 -25.84
N ILE A 600 -19.33 7.21 -25.81
CA ILE A 600 -18.77 8.55 -25.54
C ILE A 600 -19.03 9.55 -26.68
N TYR A 601 -19.15 9.07 -27.92
CA TYR A 601 -19.47 9.89 -29.09
C TYR A 601 -20.98 9.94 -29.32
N ARG A 602 -21.55 11.16 -29.36
CA ARG A 602 -22.99 11.40 -29.41
C ARG A 602 -23.68 10.74 -30.59
N ASP A 603 -23.16 10.94 -31.81
CA ASP A 603 -23.83 10.44 -33.02
C ASP A 603 -23.88 8.91 -33.04
N GLU A 604 -22.80 8.27 -32.61
CA GLU A 604 -22.71 6.81 -32.45
C GLU A 604 -23.67 6.32 -31.35
N ALA A 605 -23.76 7.05 -30.24
CA ALA A 605 -24.66 6.72 -29.14
C ALA A 605 -26.14 6.80 -29.56
N MET A 606 -26.52 7.82 -30.33
CA MET A 606 -27.89 7.99 -30.82
C MET A 606 -28.27 6.94 -31.85
N GLN A 607 -27.38 6.67 -32.81
CA GLN A 607 -27.61 5.62 -33.82
C GLN A 607 -27.75 4.25 -33.17
N GLN A 608 -26.87 3.93 -32.21
CA GLN A 608 -26.93 2.67 -31.48
C GLN A 608 -28.22 2.59 -30.65
N ALA A 609 -28.57 3.63 -29.89
CA ALA A 609 -29.77 3.62 -29.05
C ALA A 609 -31.06 3.44 -29.88
N GLN A 610 -31.15 4.06 -31.05
CA GLN A 610 -32.29 3.86 -31.94
C GLN A 610 -32.33 2.44 -32.49
N LYS A 611 -31.18 1.91 -32.95
CA LYS A 611 -31.07 0.54 -33.44
C LYS A 611 -31.47 -0.48 -32.37
N ASP A 612 -30.97 -0.32 -31.15
CA ASP A 612 -31.27 -1.20 -30.01
C ASP A 612 -32.75 -1.12 -29.62
N LEU A 613 -33.37 0.05 -29.74
CA LEU A 613 -34.80 0.25 -29.48
C LEU A 613 -35.66 -0.45 -30.53
N ASP A 614 -35.33 -0.30 -31.80
CA ASP A 614 -36.04 -0.96 -32.91
C ASP A 614 -35.94 -2.49 -32.79
N GLU A 615 -34.74 -3.00 -32.48
CA GLU A 615 -34.48 -4.42 -32.26
C GLU A 615 -35.25 -4.95 -31.04
N ALA A 616 -35.15 -4.29 -29.89
CA ALA A 616 -35.86 -4.71 -28.67
C ALA A 616 -37.39 -4.67 -28.86
N THR A 617 -37.91 -3.68 -29.58
CA THR A 617 -39.35 -3.57 -29.88
C THR A 617 -39.82 -4.71 -30.77
N LYS A 618 -39.03 -5.06 -31.80
CA LYS A 618 -39.31 -6.21 -32.65
C LYS A 618 -39.28 -7.52 -31.86
N THR A 619 -38.23 -7.75 -31.05
CA THR A 619 -38.12 -8.95 -30.21
C THR A 619 -39.27 -9.03 -29.20
N LEU A 620 -39.70 -7.92 -28.60
CA LEU A 620 -40.85 -7.92 -27.69
C LEU A 620 -42.14 -8.36 -28.39
N ALA A 621 -42.38 -7.91 -29.62
CA ALA A 621 -43.54 -8.32 -30.40
C ALA A 621 -43.52 -9.82 -30.71
N GLU A 622 -42.35 -10.36 -31.08
CA GLU A 622 -42.14 -11.80 -31.32
C GLU A 622 -42.39 -12.61 -30.03
N LEU A 623 -41.79 -12.23 -28.90
CA LEU A 623 -41.96 -12.92 -27.62
C LEU A 623 -43.41 -12.89 -27.13
N LYS A 624 -44.13 -11.76 -27.29
CA LYS A 624 -45.56 -11.67 -26.93
C LYS A 624 -46.45 -12.55 -27.81
N SER A 625 -46.10 -12.69 -29.09
CA SER A 625 -46.80 -13.61 -29.99
C SER A 625 -46.59 -15.08 -29.59
N GLU A 626 -45.35 -15.44 -29.21
CA GLU A 626 -45.01 -16.77 -28.69
C GLU A 626 -45.71 -17.05 -27.35
N GLU A 627 -45.83 -16.05 -26.48
CA GLU A 627 -46.52 -16.17 -25.19
C GLU A 627 -47.99 -16.49 -25.39
N THR A 628 -48.65 -15.76 -26.29
CA THR A 628 -50.07 -15.98 -26.62
C THR A 628 -50.27 -17.39 -27.15
N MET A 629 -49.38 -17.88 -28.02
CA MET A 629 -49.43 -19.25 -28.52
C MET A 629 -49.27 -20.28 -27.38
N LEU A 630 -48.27 -20.13 -26.51
CA LEU A 630 -48.03 -21.07 -25.41
C LEU A 630 -49.16 -21.09 -24.37
N GLN A 631 -49.78 -19.94 -24.07
CA GLN A 631 -50.91 -19.84 -23.16
C GLN A 631 -52.13 -20.64 -23.64
N THR A 632 -52.29 -20.87 -24.96
CA THR A 632 -53.38 -21.70 -25.49
C THR A 632 -53.20 -23.21 -25.25
N PHE A 633 -51.99 -23.65 -24.89
CA PHE A 633 -51.65 -25.08 -24.76
C PHE A 633 -51.19 -25.50 -23.36
N THR A 634 -51.20 -24.62 -22.34
CA THR A 634 -50.67 -24.92 -21.00
C THR A 634 -51.48 -26.00 -20.27
N ALA A 635 -51.11 -27.26 -20.47
CA ALA A 635 -51.66 -28.41 -19.75
C ALA A 635 -50.57 -29.23 -19.03
N SER A 636 -49.28 -29.09 -19.40
CA SER A 636 -48.17 -29.83 -18.79
C SER A 636 -47.21 -28.96 -17.95
N PRO A 637 -46.53 -29.54 -16.92
CA PRO A 637 -45.50 -28.84 -16.14
C PRO A 637 -44.35 -28.28 -16.98
N GLU A 638 -43.99 -28.94 -18.08
CA GLU A 638 -42.93 -28.49 -18.99
C GLU A 638 -43.34 -27.23 -19.77
N GLN A 639 -44.61 -27.16 -20.21
CA GLN A 639 -45.16 -25.97 -20.87
C GLN A 639 -45.26 -24.79 -19.90
N ALA A 640 -45.64 -25.03 -18.64
CA ALA A 640 -45.63 -24.01 -17.60
C ALA A 640 -44.22 -23.45 -17.33
N ALA A 641 -43.20 -24.32 -17.31
CA ALA A 641 -41.80 -23.89 -17.19
C ALA A 641 -41.34 -23.06 -18.39
N LYS A 642 -41.69 -23.46 -19.62
CA LYS A 642 -41.40 -22.70 -20.84
C LYS A 642 -42.09 -21.32 -20.83
N LEU A 643 -43.36 -21.27 -20.42
CA LEU A 643 -44.10 -20.01 -20.29
C LEU A 643 -43.44 -19.07 -19.26
N SER A 644 -43.08 -19.59 -18.08
CA SER A 644 -42.37 -18.80 -17.07
C SER A 644 -41.02 -18.27 -17.57
N ALA A 645 -40.25 -19.08 -18.30
CA ALA A 645 -38.99 -18.65 -18.91
C ALA A 645 -39.21 -17.57 -19.97
N LEU A 646 -40.27 -17.68 -20.78
CA LEU A 646 -40.64 -16.70 -21.79
C LEU A 646 -41.08 -15.37 -21.15
N GLN A 647 -41.91 -15.42 -20.11
CA GLN A 647 -42.33 -14.23 -19.36
C GLN A 647 -41.13 -13.47 -18.76
N LYS A 648 -40.12 -14.18 -18.26
CA LYS A 648 -38.86 -13.56 -17.83
C LYS A 648 -38.12 -12.86 -18.97
N LYS A 649 -38.13 -13.43 -20.19
CA LYS A 649 -37.54 -12.77 -21.37
C LYS A 649 -38.34 -11.53 -21.78
N ILE A 650 -39.67 -11.58 -21.69
CA ILE A 650 -40.56 -10.44 -21.97
C ILE A 650 -40.28 -9.30 -20.98
N ASP A 651 -40.34 -9.55 -19.67
CA ASP A 651 -40.01 -8.56 -18.63
C ASP A 651 -38.61 -7.95 -18.87
N ARG A 652 -37.63 -8.82 -19.15
CA ARG A 652 -36.26 -8.40 -19.44
C ARG A 652 -36.17 -7.48 -20.67
N THR A 653 -37.00 -7.70 -21.69
CA THR A 653 -37.03 -6.91 -22.93
C THR A 653 -37.79 -5.60 -22.72
N GLU A 654 -38.92 -5.62 -22.02
CA GLU A 654 -39.69 -4.43 -21.64
C GLU A 654 -38.84 -3.47 -20.80
N LYS A 655 -38.11 -3.97 -19.79
CA LYS A 655 -37.13 -3.21 -19.02
C LYS A 655 -36.03 -2.60 -19.89
N THR A 656 -35.63 -3.27 -20.98
CA THR A 656 -34.64 -2.74 -21.94
C THR A 656 -35.22 -1.54 -22.71
N ILE A 657 -36.44 -1.66 -23.22
CA ILE A 657 -37.13 -0.57 -23.91
C ILE A 657 -37.35 0.62 -22.96
N ALA A 658 -37.69 0.34 -21.69
CA ALA A 658 -37.90 1.38 -20.68
C ALA A 658 -36.63 2.20 -20.42
N ILE A 659 -35.45 1.57 -20.34
CA ILE A 659 -34.19 2.33 -20.16
C ILE A 659 -33.77 3.08 -21.43
N LEU A 660 -34.01 2.51 -22.62
CA LEU A 660 -33.68 3.16 -23.90
C LEU A 660 -34.54 4.41 -24.17
N THR A 661 -35.78 4.40 -23.65
CA THR A 661 -36.71 5.53 -23.73
C THR A 661 -36.75 6.38 -22.44
N GLY A 662 -35.89 6.07 -21.46
CA GLY A 662 -35.86 6.68 -20.14
C GLY A 662 -35.25 8.09 -20.13
N GLU A 663 -35.52 8.83 -19.04
CA GLU A 663 -35.10 10.23 -18.88
C GLU A 663 -33.59 10.42 -18.91
N TYR A 664 -32.83 9.52 -18.26
CA TYR A 664 -31.37 9.63 -18.20
C TYR A 664 -30.72 9.61 -19.58
N LEU A 665 -31.09 8.65 -20.43
CA LEU A 665 -30.53 8.53 -21.78
C LEU A 665 -31.05 9.62 -22.72
N LYS A 666 -32.35 9.97 -22.63
CA LYS A 666 -32.93 11.11 -23.36
C LYS A 666 -32.19 12.41 -23.05
N LYS A 667 -31.91 12.67 -21.77
CA LYS A 667 -31.15 13.85 -21.34
C LYS A 667 -29.70 13.79 -21.80
N ALA A 668 -29.03 12.64 -21.74
CA ALA A 668 -27.68 12.51 -22.30
C ALA A 668 -27.65 12.81 -23.81
N ASN A 669 -28.67 12.37 -24.55
CA ASN A 669 -28.72 12.52 -26.00
C ASN A 669 -29.26 13.88 -26.48
N SER A 670 -29.82 14.71 -25.58
CA SER A 670 -30.30 16.06 -25.92
C SER A 670 -29.17 17.09 -26.06
N PHE A 671 -28.00 16.83 -25.46
CA PHE A 671 -26.83 17.69 -25.61
C PHE A 671 -26.31 17.68 -27.06
N THR A 672 -25.85 18.83 -27.55
CA THR A 672 -25.36 18.99 -28.93
C THR A 672 -23.86 18.73 -29.10
N SER A 673 -23.07 18.83 -28.02
CA SER A 673 -21.62 18.57 -28.04
C SER A 673 -21.26 17.34 -27.24
N ASP A 674 -20.27 16.57 -27.73
CA ASP A 674 -19.72 15.41 -27.03
C ASP A 674 -19.21 15.79 -25.63
N SER A 675 -18.56 16.95 -25.49
CA SER A 675 -18.03 17.41 -24.19
C SER A 675 -19.11 17.72 -23.17
N ALA A 676 -20.19 18.42 -23.55
CA ALA A 676 -21.30 18.71 -22.63
C ALA A 676 -22.04 17.43 -22.22
N ARG A 677 -22.22 16.53 -23.18
CA ARG A 677 -22.80 15.20 -22.95
C ARG A 677 -21.95 14.38 -21.97
N MET A 678 -20.64 14.31 -22.20
CA MET A 678 -19.71 13.57 -21.34
C MET A 678 -19.59 14.17 -19.95
N LYS A 679 -19.72 15.50 -19.79
CA LYS A 679 -19.80 16.14 -18.47
C LYS A 679 -21.01 15.64 -17.68
N TYR A 680 -22.20 15.61 -18.29
CA TYR A 680 -23.41 15.08 -17.66
C TYR A 680 -23.29 13.60 -17.31
N ILE A 681 -22.73 12.79 -18.23
CA ILE A 681 -22.47 11.36 -17.97
C ILE A 681 -21.52 11.21 -16.79
N ALA A 682 -20.40 11.94 -16.75
CA ALA A 682 -19.44 11.86 -15.68
C ALA A 682 -20.05 12.25 -14.33
N GLU A 683 -20.78 13.36 -14.25
CA GLU A 683 -21.46 13.82 -13.02
C GLU A 683 -22.46 12.78 -12.51
N THR A 684 -23.22 12.16 -13.40
CA THR A 684 -24.22 11.14 -13.05
C THR A 684 -23.57 9.83 -12.61
N ARG A 685 -22.65 9.32 -13.44
CA ARG A 685 -21.99 8.02 -13.29
C ARG A 685 -21.06 7.98 -12.09
N GLU A 686 -20.23 9.02 -11.91
CA GLU A 686 -19.24 9.06 -10.81
C GLU A 686 -19.93 9.14 -9.45
N ALA A 687 -21.04 9.88 -9.35
CA ALA A 687 -21.85 9.92 -8.13
C ALA A 687 -22.51 8.56 -7.84
N ASP A 688 -23.04 7.88 -8.86
CA ASP A 688 -23.70 6.59 -8.66
C ASP A 688 -22.73 5.47 -8.28
N LYS A 689 -21.55 5.41 -8.91
CA LYS A 689 -20.51 4.40 -8.61
C LYS A 689 -19.98 4.42 -7.18
N ARG A 690 -20.10 5.55 -6.49
CA ARG A 690 -19.63 5.73 -5.11
C ARG A 690 -20.67 5.35 -4.06
N LYS A 691 -21.87 4.95 -4.47
CA LYS A 691 -22.92 4.43 -3.59
C LYS A 691 -22.65 2.98 -3.24
N GLN A 692 -22.60 2.68 -1.94
CA GLN A 692 -22.46 1.31 -1.44
C GLN A 692 -23.48 1.02 -0.34
N SER A 693 -23.96 -0.20 -0.30
CA SER A 693 -24.69 -0.78 0.83
C SER A 693 -23.87 -1.92 1.41
N PHE A 694 -24.07 -2.25 2.69
CA PHE A 694 -23.23 -3.21 3.40
C PHE A 694 -24.07 -4.31 4.05
N LEU A 695 -23.41 -5.43 4.32
CA LEU A 695 -23.94 -6.54 5.11
C LEU A 695 -22.81 -7.09 5.98
N VAL A 696 -23.11 -7.37 7.24
CA VAL A 696 -22.19 -8.02 8.18
C VAL A 696 -22.72 -9.39 8.53
N VAL A 697 -21.84 -10.39 8.50
CA VAL A 697 -22.14 -11.77 8.90
C VAL A 697 -21.20 -12.17 10.02
N ARG A 698 -21.74 -12.69 11.12
CA ARG A 698 -20.94 -13.19 12.23
C ARG A 698 -20.84 -14.70 12.11
N THR A 699 -19.62 -15.22 12.10
CA THR A 699 -19.33 -16.64 11.82
C THR A 699 -18.21 -17.19 12.71
N ASP A 700 -18.23 -18.47 13.02
CA ASP A 700 -17.09 -19.21 13.59
C ASP A 700 -16.14 -19.76 12.51
N GLY A 701 -16.49 -19.60 11.23
CA GLY A 701 -15.77 -20.13 10.08
C GLY A 701 -15.97 -21.63 9.83
N LYS A 702 -16.91 -22.27 10.54
CA LYS A 702 -17.19 -23.71 10.49
C LYS A 702 -18.66 -24.01 10.24
N GLY A 703 -19.38 -23.08 9.60
CA GLY A 703 -20.78 -23.21 9.25
C GLY A 703 -21.77 -22.74 10.31
N LEU A 704 -21.32 -22.27 11.48
CA LEU A 704 -22.20 -21.59 12.44
C LEU A 704 -22.13 -20.09 12.20
N PHE A 705 -23.17 -19.53 11.57
CA PHE A 705 -23.21 -18.10 11.30
C PHE A 705 -24.61 -17.48 11.42
N ALA A 706 -24.61 -16.16 11.58
CA ALA A 706 -25.81 -15.33 11.58
C ALA A 706 -25.60 -14.07 10.73
N GLU A 707 -26.52 -13.81 9.81
CA GLU A 707 -26.56 -12.59 8.99
C GLU A 707 -27.22 -11.44 9.76
N ALA A 708 -26.65 -10.24 9.68
CA ALA A 708 -27.37 -9.03 10.06
C ALA A 708 -28.61 -8.80 9.18
N ASP A 709 -29.50 -7.92 9.63
CA ASP A 709 -30.55 -7.41 8.75
C ASP A 709 -29.92 -6.57 7.62
N GLU A 710 -30.39 -6.78 6.40
CA GLU A 710 -29.98 -5.96 5.27
C GLU A 710 -30.48 -4.53 5.45
N ASN A 711 -29.63 -3.53 5.18
CA ASN A 711 -30.04 -2.14 5.30
C ASN A 711 -30.98 -1.75 4.15
N LYS A 712 -32.29 -1.84 4.41
CA LYS A 712 -33.37 -1.60 3.44
C LYS A 712 -34.38 -0.60 3.99
N ASP A 713 -34.90 0.24 3.10
CA ASP A 713 -36.00 1.15 3.40
C ASP A 713 -37.34 0.40 3.57
N SER A 714 -38.40 1.13 3.92
CA SER A 714 -39.75 0.56 4.10
C SER A 714 -40.35 -0.08 2.84
N GLU A 715 -39.82 0.26 1.66
CA GLU A 715 -40.24 -0.31 0.37
C GLU A 715 -39.42 -1.56 -0.01
N GLY A 716 -38.42 -1.92 0.80
CA GLY A 716 -37.52 -3.05 0.58
C GLY A 716 -36.32 -2.75 -0.31
N ASN A 717 -36.08 -1.48 -0.67
CA ASN A 717 -34.92 -1.08 -1.44
C ASN A 717 -33.70 -0.91 -0.54
N TYR A 718 -32.52 -1.31 -1.03
CA TYR A 718 -31.27 -1.09 -0.31
C TYR A 718 -30.99 0.40 -0.11
N GLU A 719 -30.63 0.75 1.12
CA GLU A 719 -30.08 2.05 1.45
C GLU A 719 -28.58 2.08 1.12
N TYR A 720 -28.15 3.15 0.46
CA TYR A 720 -26.77 3.34 0.04
C TYR A 720 -26.18 4.57 0.71
N ILE A 721 -24.96 4.43 1.22
CA ILE A 721 -24.14 5.52 1.74
C ILE A 721 -23.09 5.93 0.70
N THR A 722 -22.66 7.19 0.75
CA THR A 722 -21.59 7.73 -0.10
C THR A 722 -20.69 8.61 0.75
N PRO A 723 -19.36 8.45 0.70
CA PRO A 723 -18.49 9.26 1.52
C PRO A 723 -18.40 10.70 1.03
N ILE A 724 -18.27 11.63 1.97
CA ILE A 724 -18.33 13.07 1.69
C ILE A 724 -16.99 13.71 2.02
N SER A 725 -16.43 14.44 1.06
CA SER A 725 -15.16 15.12 1.27
C SER A 725 -15.30 16.25 2.28
N ASN A 726 -14.48 16.22 3.34
CA ASN A 726 -14.35 17.34 4.24
C ASN A 726 -13.24 18.28 3.75
N TRP A 727 -13.58 19.57 3.64
CA TRP A 727 -12.62 20.59 3.20
C TRP A 727 -11.54 20.89 4.27
N PHE A 728 -11.83 20.61 5.54
CA PHE A 728 -10.97 20.92 6.66
C PHE A 728 -11.02 19.81 7.72
N ASP A 729 -9.84 19.36 8.17
CA ASP A 729 -9.70 18.43 9.29
C ASP A 729 -9.92 19.16 10.61
N THR A 730 -11.08 18.93 11.23
CA THR A 730 -11.48 19.55 12.50
C THR A 730 -10.54 19.20 13.66
N ASN A 731 -9.78 18.09 13.57
CA ASN A 731 -8.75 17.75 14.56
C ASN A 731 -7.56 18.73 14.54
N LYS A 732 -7.42 19.55 13.49
CA LYS A 732 -6.34 20.54 13.34
C LYS A 732 -6.73 21.96 13.71
N ILE A 733 -7.94 22.20 14.24
CA ILE A 733 -8.39 23.55 14.66
C ILE A 733 -7.39 24.20 15.62
N VAL A 734 -6.95 23.48 16.65
CA VAL A 734 -5.99 24.02 17.64
C VAL A 734 -4.65 24.34 16.98
N THR A 735 -4.20 23.51 16.03
CA THR A 735 -2.97 23.77 15.27
C THR A 735 -3.10 25.02 14.40
N LEU A 736 -4.25 25.22 13.75
CA LEU A 736 -4.54 26.41 12.96
C LEU A 736 -4.51 27.68 13.82
N ILE A 737 -5.22 27.66 14.96
CA ILE A 737 -5.26 28.79 15.90
C ILE A 737 -3.85 29.10 16.43
N ALA A 738 -3.11 28.07 16.84
CA ALA A 738 -1.74 28.21 17.33
C ALA A 738 -0.80 28.81 16.27
N THR A 739 -0.94 28.39 15.01
CA THR A 739 -0.14 28.92 13.88
C THR A 739 -0.47 30.39 13.59
N LEU A 740 -1.75 30.75 13.56
CA LEU A 740 -2.19 32.14 13.37
C LEU A 740 -1.74 33.02 14.53
N LEU A 741 -1.85 32.53 15.77
CA LEU A 741 -1.37 33.22 16.97
C LEU A 741 0.14 33.45 16.92
N PHE A 742 0.92 32.43 16.56
CA PHE A 742 2.36 32.54 16.39
C PHE A 742 2.72 33.59 15.33
N GLY A 743 2.07 33.52 14.15
CA GLY A 743 2.25 34.50 13.08
C GLY A 743 1.91 35.92 13.52
N ALA A 744 0.82 36.12 14.26
CA ALA A 744 0.44 37.42 14.80
C ALA A 744 1.46 37.97 15.82
N ILE A 745 1.96 37.12 16.72
CA ILE A 745 3.01 37.48 17.69
C ILE A 745 4.28 37.91 16.97
N VAL A 746 4.77 37.10 16.02
CA VAL A 746 5.96 37.41 15.22
C VAL A 746 5.78 38.71 14.45
N PHE A 747 4.64 38.88 13.76
CA PHE A 747 4.33 40.10 13.02
C PHE A 747 4.33 41.35 13.92
N THR A 748 3.75 41.25 15.12
CA THR A 748 3.71 42.35 16.10
C THR A 748 5.12 42.73 16.55
N PHE A 749 5.98 41.76 16.88
CA PHE A 749 7.35 42.05 17.30
C PHE A 749 8.24 42.58 16.18
N ILE A 750 8.06 42.11 14.93
CA ILE A 750 8.73 42.69 13.76
C ILE A 750 8.33 44.16 13.59
N LYS A 751 7.04 44.50 13.70
CA LYS A 751 6.59 45.89 13.62
C LYS A 751 7.19 46.75 14.73
N ILE A 752 7.23 46.24 15.96
CA ILE A 752 7.85 46.93 17.08
C ILE A 752 9.35 47.18 16.83
N ALA A 753 10.08 46.18 16.33
CA ALA A 753 11.50 46.32 16.00
C ALA A 753 11.72 47.35 14.87
N GLN A 754 10.88 47.33 13.84
CA GLN A 754 10.94 48.29 12.72
C GLN A 754 10.67 49.74 13.15
N THR A 755 9.87 49.96 14.20
CA THR A 755 9.63 51.31 14.75
C THR A 755 10.81 51.88 15.56
N GLY A 756 11.95 51.19 15.61
CA GLY A 756 13.17 51.65 16.27
C GLY A 756 13.22 51.42 17.78
N ARG A 757 12.25 50.70 18.36
CA ARG A 757 12.31 50.27 19.77
C ARG A 757 13.39 49.20 19.93
N LYS A 758 14.36 49.44 20.83
CA LYS A 758 15.42 48.47 21.14
C LYS A 758 14.83 47.26 21.88
N LEU A 759 14.79 46.11 21.22
CA LEU A 759 14.41 44.83 21.82
C LEU A 759 15.63 44.23 22.54
N TYR A 760 15.48 43.87 23.81
CA TYR A 760 16.54 43.20 24.56
C TYR A 760 16.70 41.74 24.11
N ILE A 761 17.94 41.38 23.77
CA ILE A 761 18.41 40.02 23.49
C ILE A 761 19.52 39.69 24.47
N ARG A 762 19.47 38.49 25.05
CA ARG A 762 20.50 37.98 25.96
C ARG A 762 21.83 37.84 25.19
N PRO A 763 22.96 38.34 25.71
CA PRO A 763 24.27 38.10 25.10
C PRO A 763 24.61 36.61 25.10
N ILE A 764 25.10 36.12 23.95
CA ILE A 764 25.49 34.72 23.74
C ILE A 764 27.01 34.63 23.84
N ALA A 765 27.51 33.91 24.85
CA ALA A 765 28.94 33.87 25.17
C ALA A 765 29.82 33.41 23.98
N GLY A 766 29.39 32.38 23.25
CA GLY A 766 30.13 31.87 22.10
C GLY A 766 30.21 32.86 20.92
N LEU A 767 29.28 33.81 20.79
CA LEU A 767 29.34 34.83 19.74
C LEU A 767 30.25 36.01 20.11
N ILE A 768 30.29 36.36 21.39
CA ILE A 768 31.18 37.41 21.91
C ILE A 768 32.64 36.97 21.79
N GLU A 769 32.91 35.68 21.99
CA GLU A 769 34.28 35.16 21.93
C GLU A 769 34.83 35.02 20.50
N ILE A 770 34.01 35.14 19.46
CA ILE A 770 34.48 35.03 18.06
C ILE A 770 35.59 36.06 17.79
N ASP A 771 35.41 37.32 18.16
CA ASP A 771 36.41 38.37 17.92
C ASP A 771 37.71 38.10 18.69
N ASN A 772 37.63 37.64 19.94
CA ASN A 772 38.80 37.27 20.75
C ASN A 772 39.55 36.07 20.16
N ALA A 773 38.82 35.05 19.71
CA ALA A 773 39.40 33.84 19.12
C ALA A 773 40.10 34.14 17.78
N ILE A 774 39.59 35.09 16.99
CA ILE A 774 40.25 35.57 15.76
C ILE A 774 41.49 36.39 16.11
N GLY A 775 41.41 37.30 17.08
CA GLY A 775 42.56 38.08 17.56
C GLY A 775 43.70 37.18 18.04
N ARG A 776 43.39 36.14 18.81
CA ARG A 776 44.38 35.14 19.26
C ARG A 776 45.03 34.39 18.10
N ALA A 777 44.25 33.98 17.09
CA ALA A 777 44.79 33.32 15.90
C ALA A 777 45.76 34.25 15.13
N THR A 778 45.40 35.53 15.04
CA THR A 778 46.23 36.59 14.45
C THR A 778 47.54 36.76 15.21
N GLU A 779 47.49 36.90 16.54
CA GLU A 779 48.67 37.04 17.40
C GLU A 779 49.61 35.83 17.31
N MET A 780 49.05 34.63 17.11
CA MET A 780 49.82 33.39 16.95
C MET A 780 50.39 33.18 15.55
N GLY A 781 49.96 33.96 14.55
CA GLY A 781 50.34 33.79 13.15
C GLY A 781 49.95 32.41 12.58
N ARG A 782 48.86 31.82 13.07
CA ARG A 782 48.39 30.47 12.71
C ARG A 782 46.99 30.53 12.10
N PRO A 783 46.65 29.62 11.16
CA PRO A 783 45.37 29.67 10.46
C PRO A 783 44.19 29.29 11.37
N MET A 784 43.01 29.72 10.96
CA MET A 784 41.73 29.34 11.54
C MET A 784 41.03 28.30 10.67
N LEU A 785 40.30 27.39 11.29
CA LEU A 785 39.45 26.41 10.61
C LEU A 785 37.98 26.75 10.82
N TYR A 786 37.17 26.74 9.76
CA TYR A 786 35.71 26.84 9.84
C TYR A 786 35.05 25.63 9.20
N CYS A 787 34.38 24.81 10.01
CA CYS A 787 33.72 23.59 9.59
C CYS A 787 32.21 23.69 9.83
N MET A 788 31.43 23.40 8.79
CA MET A 788 29.96 23.46 8.82
C MET A 788 29.27 22.13 9.12
N GLY A 789 30.07 21.08 9.35
CA GLY A 789 29.61 19.71 9.53
C GLY A 789 29.18 19.02 8.23
N ALA A 790 28.36 17.98 8.34
CA ALA A 790 27.97 17.10 7.24
C ALA A 790 26.64 17.46 6.55
N GLY A 791 26.03 18.60 6.91
CA GLY A 791 24.76 19.05 6.33
C GLY A 791 24.88 19.66 4.93
N SER A 792 23.78 19.61 4.19
CA SER A 792 23.60 20.32 2.91
C SER A 792 22.89 21.68 3.12
N LEU A 793 22.53 22.35 2.03
CA LEU A 793 21.69 23.56 2.07
C LEU A 793 20.23 23.30 2.45
N SER A 794 19.81 22.04 2.58
CA SER A 794 18.46 21.72 3.06
C SER A 794 18.30 21.92 4.57
N GLU A 795 19.42 21.94 5.29
CA GLU A 795 19.50 22.05 6.73
C GLU A 795 19.59 23.52 7.13
N ALA A 796 18.65 23.97 7.96
CA ALA A 796 18.60 25.34 8.42
C ALA A 796 19.88 25.75 9.17
N SER A 797 20.50 24.83 9.92
CA SER A 797 21.74 25.09 10.68
C SER A 797 22.93 25.34 9.78
N THR A 798 23.01 24.69 8.61
CA THR A 798 24.01 24.98 7.58
C THR A 798 23.83 26.39 7.03
N ILE A 799 22.59 26.79 6.73
CA ILE A 799 22.28 28.14 6.24
C ILE A 799 22.64 29.20 7.30
N ALA A 800 22.28 28.96 8.57
CA ALA A 800 22.62 29.84 9.66
C ALA A 800 24.14 30.00 9.82
N SER A 801 24.88 28.89 9.71
CA SER A 801 26.33 28.89 9.75
C SER A 801 26.96 29.70 8.62
N LEU A 802 26.45 29.61 7.38
CA LEU A 802 26.95 30.44 6.28
C LEU A 802 26.84 31.94 6.58
N GLY A 803 25.79 32.34 7.31
CA GLY A 803 25.64 33.72 7.79
C GLY A 803 26.73 34.14 8.79
N ILE A 804 27.17 33.23 9.66
CA ILE A 804 28.26 33.46 10.61
C ILE A 804 29.62 33.43 9.91
N LEU A 805 29.81 32.52 8.95
CA LEU A 805 31.04 32.42 8.14
C LEU A 805 31.39 33.76 7.48
N GLY A 806 30.42 34.47 6.91
CA GLY A 806 30.68 35.77 6.28
C GLY A 806 31.26 36.80 7.27
N LEU A 807 30.85 36.77 8.53
CA LEU A 807 31.37 37.66 9.58
C LEU A 807 32.78 37.24 10.02
N VAL A 808 33.00 35.94 10.23
CA VAL A 808 34.33 35.40 10.55
C VAL A 808 35.31 35.70 9.41
N ALA A 809 34.90 35.52 8.16
CA ALA A 809 35.71 35.82 6.98
C ALA A 809 36.04 37.31 6.84
N LYS A 810 35.07 38.19 7.15
CA LYS A 810 35.30 39.65 7.15
C LYS A 810 36.36 40.05 8.16
N LYS A 811 36.26 39.52 9.39
CA LYS A 811 37.26 39.74 10.45
C LYS A 811 38.60 39.12 10.13
N ALA A 812 38.62 37.92 9.57
CA ALA A 812 39.83 37.27 9.10
C ALA A 812 40.59 38.14 8.08
N ALA A 813 39.87 38.75 7.14
CA ALA A 813 40.44 39.68 6.15
C ALA A 813 40.94 41.00 6.77
N GLU A 814 40.20 41.57 7.73
CA GLU A 814 40.62 42.78 8.49
C GLU A 814 41.95 42.56 9.23
N TYR A 815 42.11 41.38 9.84
CA TYR A 815 43.28 41.02 10.64
C TYR A 815 44.38 40.28 9.86
N ASP A 816 44.23 40.09 8.55
CA ASP A 816 45.18 39.35 7.71
C ASP A 816 45.48 37.92 8.20
N THR A 817 44.44 37.20 8.65
CA THR A 817 44.55 35.83 9.16
C THR A 817 43.91 34.82 8.20
N ARG A 818 44.67 33.80 7.82
CA ARG A 818 44.21 32.75 6.90
C ARG A 818 43.05 31.93 7.47
N LEU A 819 41.97 31.77 6.70
CA LEU A 819 40.75 31.05 7.07
C LEU A 819 40.53 29.84 6.14
N ILE A 820 40.63 28.63 6.68
CA ILE A 820 40.47 27.37 5.94
C ILE A 820 39.03 26.85 6.16
N VAL A 821 38.31 26.60 5.07
CA VAL A 821 36.89 26.20 5.08
C VAL A 821 36.71 24.91 4.29
N PRO A 822 36.95 23.72 4.89
CA PRO A 822 36.61 22.46 4.25
C PRO A 822 35.07 22.34 4.16
N CYS A 823 34.57 21.89 3.01
CA CYS A 823 33.15 21.65 2.78
C CYS A 823 32.89 20.15 2.53
N TYR A 824 31.87 19.63 3.22
CA TYR A 824 31.37 18.26 3.05
C TYR A 824 30.51 18.10 1.79
N ASP A 825 29.72 19.11 1.46
CA ASP A 825 28.76 19.09 0.36
C ASP A 825 29.23 19.94 -0.83
N TYR A 826 29.03 19.42 -2.04
CA TYR A 826 29.52 20.05 -3.26
C TYR A 826 28.67 21.26 -3.69
N ILE A 827 27.45 21.41 -3.17
CA ILE A 827 26.57 22.56 -3.41
C ILE A 827 26.86 23.68 -2.39
N VAL A 828 27.17 23.32 -1.15
CA VAL A 828 27.57 24.29 -0.10
C VAL A 828 28.86 25.02 -0.47
N MET A 829 29.85 24.32 -1.01
CA MET A 829 31.18 24.88 -1.34
C MET A 829 31.15 26.15 -2.21
N PRO A 830 30.47 26.21 -3.37
CA PRO A 830 30.43 27.44 -4.17
C PRO A 830 29.73 28.60 -3.43
N VAL A 831 28.75 28.32 -2.57
CA VAL A 831 28.08 29.36 -1.77
C VAL A 831 29.05 29.92 -0.71
N ALA A 832 29.79 29.05 -0.03
CA ALA A 832 30.82 29.46 0.92
C ALA A 832 31.93 30.27 0.24
N GLN A 833 32.37 29.87 -0.98
CA GLN A 833 33.36 30.62 -1.76
C GLN A 833 32.89 32.05 -2.04
N GLU A 834 31.65 32.22 -2.49
CA GLU A 834 31.11 33.55 -2.78
C GLU A 834 30.98 34.41 -1.52
N ILE A 835 30.53 33.85 -0.39
CA ILE A 835 30.42 34.57 0.89
C ILE A 835 31.80 35.02 1.38
N VAL A 836 32.80 34.13 1.38
CA VAL A 836 34.16 34.47 1.81
C VAL A 836 34.77 35.52 0.87
N ARG A 837 34.58 35.37 -0.45
CA ARG A 837 35.03 36.35 -1.45
C ARG A 837 34.40 37.72 -1.21
N GLU A 838 33.08 37.79 -1.05
CA GLU A 838 32.36 39.04 -0.79
C GLU A 838 32.86 39.72 0.49
N ALA A 839 33.08 38.95 1.56
CA ALA A 839 33.61 39.48 2.82
C ALA A 839 35.00 40.13 2.67
N HIS A 840 35.90 39.55 1.87
CA HIS A 840 37.22 40.13 1.59
C HIS A 840 37.13 41.39 0.71
N PHE A 841 36.20 41.40 -0.25
CA PHE A 841 35.93 42.56 -1.10
C PHE A 841 35.35 43.74 -0.32
N GLU A 842 34.43 43.50 0.62
CA GLU A 842 33.82 44.54 1.46
C GLU A 842 34.85 45.30 2.31
N VAL A 843 35.89 44.61 2.78
CA VAL A 843 36.98 45.19 3.59
C VAL A 843 38.02 45.90 2.70
N GLY A 844 37.90 45.78 1.38
CA GLY A 844 38.82 46.39 0.41
C GLY A 844 40.13 45.62 0.22
N ARG A 845 40.16 44.32 0.59
CA ARG A 845 41.32 43.43 0.42
C ARG A 845 41.02 42.21 -0.47
N PRO A 846 40.62 42.41 -1.74
CA PRO A 846 40.32 41.31 -2.66
C PRO A 846 41.55 40.43 -2.96
N ASP A 847 42.75 40.95 -2.78
CA ASP A 847 44.04 40.28 -2.95
C ASP A 847 44.34 39.22 -1.87
N SER A 848 43.74 39.36 -0.68
CA SER A 848 43.89 38.39 0.42
C SER A 848 43.00 37.15 0.29
N TYR A 849 42.06 37.13 -0.66
CA TYR A 849 41.19 35.97 -0.91
C TYR A 849 41.91 34.88 -1.71
N ASP A 850 42.11 33.71 -1.11
CA ASP A 850 42.52 32.49 -1.82
C ASP A 850 41.33 31.54 -2.01
N ARG A 851 41.02 31.23 -3.27
CA ARG A 851 39.97 30.26 -3.61
C ARG A 851 40.29 28.85 -3.11
N ASN A 852 41.57 28.50 -2.98
CA ASN A 852 42.00 27.17 -2.54
C ASN A 852 41.77 26.92 -1.04
N ASP A 853 41.50 27.96 -0.25
CA ASP A 853 41.20 27.83 1.17
C ASP A 853 39.74 27.42 1.45
N VAL A 854 38.85 27.51 0.45
CA VAL A 854 37.46 27.04 0.52
C VAL A 854 37.24 25.93 -0.51
N PHE A 855 37.23 24.67 -0.07
CA PHE A 855 37.26 23.52 -0.98
C PHE A 855 36.38 22.35 -0.53
N TYR A 856 35.92 21.57 -1.51
CA TYR A 856 35.21 20.31 -1.26
C TYR A 856 36.20 19.21 -0.94
N MET A 857 35.92 18.46 0.13
CA MET A 857 36.79 17.37 0.56
C MET A 857 36.20 16.00 0.22
N THR A 858 35.06 15.64 0.79
CA THR A 858 34.33 14.40 0.51
C THR A 858 32.96 14.46 1.19
N ASN A 859 31.98 13.77 0.61
CA ASN A 859 30.65 13.56 1.17
C ASN A 859 30.52 12.22 1.92
N VAL A 860 31.64 11.65 2.36
CA VAL A 860 31.68 10.45 3.22
C VAL A 860 32.07 10.87 4.63
N GLN A 861 31.12 10.81 5.56
CA GLN A 861 31.19 11.38 6.92
C GLN A 861 32.54 11.19 7.64
N PHE A 862 33.02 9.95 7.82
CA PHE A 862 34.27 9.71 8.55
C PHE A 862 35.54 9.96 7.71
N ALA A 863 35.45 9.92 6.38
CA ALA A 863 36.56 10.36 5.53
C ALA A 863 36.72 11.88 5.60
N TYR A 864 35.61 12.61 5.71
CA TYR A 864 35.60 14.04 5.95
C TYR A 864 36.22 14.38 7.32
N VAL A 865 35.88 13.64 8.38
CA VAL A 865 36.55 13.75 9.70
C VAL A 865 38.05 13.58 9.58
N ALA A 866 38.50 12.48 8.96
CA ALA A 866 39.93 12.21 8.83
C ALA A 866 40.66 13.33 8.09
N GLY A 867 40.02 13.91 7.06
CA GLY A 867 40.53 15.05 6.32
C GLY A 867 40.61 16.33 7.17
N VAL A 868 39.53 16.68 7.87
CA VAL A 868 39.49 17.85 8.77
C VAL A 868 40.54 17.72 9.89
N ASN A 869 40.60 16.57 10.56
CA ASN A 869 41.58 16.31 11.63
C ASN A 869 43.01 16.40 11.09
N GLY A 870 43.25 15.90 9.88
CA GLY A 870 44.53 16.03 9.20
C GLY A 870 44.91 17.50 8.94
N ILE A 871 43.97 18.36 8.58
CA ILE A 871 44.20 19.80 8.42
C ILE A 871 44.57 20.43 9.75
N GLN A 872 43.77 20.19 10.81
CA GLN A 872 44.00 20.73 12.15
C GLN A 872 45.43 20.42 12.64
N ILE A 873 45.87 19.17 12.52
CA ILE A 873 47.18 18.72 13.01
C ILE A 873 48.32 19.30 12.16
N ARG A 874 48.19 19.30 10.82
CA ARG A 874 49.27 19.75 9.90
C ARG A 874 49.47 21.27 9.95
N GLU A 875 48.38 22.01 9.90
CA GLU A 875 48.39 23.48 9.88
C GLU A 875 48.52 24.07 11.29
N ARG A 876 48.34 23.24 12.34
CA ARG A 876 48.32 23.65 13.75
C ARG A 876 47.35 24.82 13.97
N CYS A 877 46.10 24.64 13.53
CA CYS A 877 45.07 25.68 13.60
C CYS A 877 44.97 26.25 15.03
N ALA A 878 44.98 27.58 15.16
CA ALA A 878 44.90 28.24 16.46
C ALA A 878 43.45 28.33 16.98
N THR A 879 42.48 28.38 16.06
CA THR A 879 41.05 28.47 16.35
C THR A 879 40.26 27.60 15.39
N ASN A 880 39.30 26.84 15.92
CA ASN A 880 38.36 26.02 15.16
C ASN A 880 36.92 26.46 15.43
N PHE A 881 36.19 26.79 14.38
CA PHE A 881 34.76 27.05 14.40
C PHE A 881 34.00 25.82 13.89
N PHE A 882 33.17 25.22 14.73
CA PHE A 882 32.30 24.09 14.37
C PHE A 882 30.83 24.50 14.44
N LEU A 883 30.38 25.25 13.45
CA LEU A 883 29.04 25.85 13.44
C LEU A 883 28.24 25.24 12.29
N GLY A 884 27.13 24.56 12.56
CA GLY A 884 26.30 23.97 11.50
C GLY A 884 25.63 22.65 11.87
N SER A 885 25.46 21.80 10.87
CA SER A 885 24.77 20.51 11.02
C SER A 885 25.77 19.40 11.27
N PHE A 886 25.77 18.87 12.49
CA PHE A 886 26.70 17.83 12.92
C PHE A 886 25.96 16.57 13.37
N ALA A 887 26.57 15.43 13.09
CA ALA A 887 26.22 14.12 13.64
C ALA A 887 27.43 13.55 14.42
N ALA A 888 27.60 12.23 14.39
CA ALA A 888 28.59 11.50 15.19
C ALA A 888 30.05 11.93 14.97
N GLU A 889 30.36 12.69 13.91
CA GLU A 889 31.67 13.27 13.64
C GLU A 889 32.12 14.32 14.65
N SER A 890 31.18 14.98 15.33
CA SER A 890 31.42 16.14 16.20
C SER A 890 32.55 15.89 17.19
N LEU A 891 32.45 14.82 17.98
CA LEU A 891 33.40 14.47 19.04
C LEU A 891 34.82 14.23 18.51
N LEU A 892 34.96 13.58 17.35
CA LEU A 892 36.28 13.24 16.79
C LEU A 892 37.02 14.48 16.28
N MET A 893 36.29 15.45 15.74
CA MET A 893 36.86 16.70 15.25
C MET A 893 37.26 17.62 16.38
N THR A 894 36.47 17.69 17.44
CA THR A 894 36.70 18.61 18.55
C THR A 894 37.74 18.09 19.53
N GLU A 895 37.83 16.77 19.73
CA GLU A 895 38.92 16.19 20.54
C GLU A 895 40.28 16.43 19.88
N THR A 896 40.33 16.39 18.54
CA THR A 896 41.57 16.70 17.80
C THR A 896 41.96 18.16 17.94
N GLY A 897 40.99 19.09 17.86
CA GLY A 897 41.23 20.51 18.11
C GLY A 897 41.70 20.81 19.53
N ASN A 898 41.12 20.11 20.53
CA ASN A 898 41.53 20.21 21.93
C ASN A 898 42.97 19.71 22.11
N PHE A 899 43.31 18.58 21.48
CA PHE A 899 44.66 17.99 21.52
C PHE A 899 45.74 18.94 20.98
N ILE A 900 45.45 19.74 19.95
CA ILE A 900 46.40 20.72 19.41
C ILE A 900 46.38 22.07 20.14
N GLY A 901 45.50 22.25 21.13
CA GLY A 901 45.35 23.45 21.94
C GLY A 901 44.64 24.62 21.23
N ALA A 902 43.82 24.33 20.22
CA ALA A 902 43.04 25.34 19.51
C ALA A 902 41.87 25.86 20.37
N VAL A 903 41.52 27.15 20.26
CA VAL A 903 40.23 27.64 20.79
C VAL A 903 39.11 27.05 19.94
N GLN A 904 38.09 26.51 20.57
CA GLN A 904 36.99 25.86 19.87
C GLN A 904 35.65 26.52 20.20
N ILE A 905 35.01 27.07 19.17
CA ILE A 905 33.66 27.62 19.25
C ILE A 905 32.76 26.76 18.38
N ALA A 906 31.80 26.08 19.00
CA ALA A 906 30.91 25.14 18.34
C ALA A 906 29.43 25.56 18.43
N GLY A 907 28.59 25.02 17.58
CA GLY A 907 27.16 25.32 17.56
C GLY A 907 26.38 24.43 16.60
N THR A 908 25.30 23.83 17.10
CA THR A 908 24.44 22.93 16.31
C THR A 908 23.03 22.87 16.88
N ASP A 909 22.07 22.53 16.02
CA ASP A 909 20.68 22.22 16.39
C ASP A 909 20.43 20.73 16.66
N SER A 910 21.44 19.89 16.46
CA SER A 910 21.37 18.47 16.75
C SER A 910 21.42 18.19 18.26
N THR A 911 20.28 17.81 18.84
CA THR A 911 20.14 17.50 20.28
C THR A 911 21.06 16.38 20.76
N THR A 912 21.45 15.49 19.86
CA THR A 912 22.34 14.35 20.18
C THR A 912 23.82 14.73 20.21
N GLN A 913 24.22 15.84 19.59
CA GLN A 913 25.63 16.25 19.48
C GLN A 913 26.02 17.39 20.41
N ILE A 914 25.06 18.20 20.86
CA ILE A 914 25.28 19.28 21.82
C ILE A 914 26.10 18.83 23.05
N PRO A 915 25.87 17.65 23.67
CA PRO A 915 26.69 17.18 24.79
C PRO A 915 28.18 17.01 24.45
N PHE A 916 28.52 16.60 23.23
CA PHE A 916 29.91 16.45 22.81
C PHE A 916 30.60 17.80 22.65
N PHE A 917 29.92 18.79 22.08
CA PHE A 917 30.46 20.14 22.00
C PHE A 917 30.62 20.80 23.37
N ILE A 918 29.65 20.65 24.27
CA ILE A 918 29.77 21.17 25.65
C ILE A 918 30.98 20.59 26.37
N THR A 919 31.34 19.33 26.10
CA THR A 919 32.43 18.64 26.80
C THR A 919 33.81 18.84 26.17
N THR A 920 33.88 19.20 24.89
CA THR A 920 35.15 19.25 24.13
C THR A 920 35.49 20.63 23.55
N CYS A 921 34.57 21.60 23.61
CA CYS A 921 34.78 22.96 23.11
C CYS A 921 34.73 23.99 24.23
N ASP A 922 35.43 25.12 24.05
CA ASP A 922 35.45 26.22 25.02
C ASP A 922 34.08 26.91 25.10
N TYR A 923 33.42 27.08 23.95
CA TYR A 923 32.08 27.68 23.86
C TYR A 923 31.18 26.89 22.92
N THR A 924 29.93 26.66 23.34
CA THR A 924 28.93 25.93 22.56
C THR A 924 27.63 26.72 22.47
N LEU A 925 27.18 26.97 21.24
CA LEU A 925 25.85 27.50 20.94
C LEU A 925 24.84 26.36 20.97
N ILE A 926 23.85 26.45 21.85
CA ILE A 926 22.87 25.39 22.08
C ILE A 926 21.64 25.62 21.21
N GLY A 927 21.46 24.81 20.17
CA GLY A 927 20.22 24.78 19.42
C GLY A 927 19.89 26.11 18.75
N GLU A 928 18.88 26.79 19.31
CA GLU A 928 18.39 28.06 18.78
C GLU A 928 19.39 29.21 18.82
N GLU A 929 20.40 29.13 19.67
CA GLU A 929 21.45 30.15 19.74
C GLU A 929 22.22 30.26 18.42
N LEU A 930 22.36 29.14 17.68
CA LEU A 930 22.95 29.14 16.33
C LEU A 930 22.09 29.94 15.34
N TYR A 931 20.76 29.81 15.42
CA TYR A 931 19.82 30.55 14.56
C TYR A 931 19.75 32.03 14.92
N ALA A 932 19.82 32.34 16.21
CA ALA A 932 19.82 33.70 16.73
C ALA A 932 21.12 34.46 16.41
N ALA A 933 22.22 33.77 16.08
CA ALA A 933 23.52 34.38 15.85
C ALA A 933 23.51 35.44 14.74
N SER A 934 22.82 35.18 13.63
CA SER A 934 22.67 36.14 12.53
C SER A 934 21.94 37.43 12.97
N ALA A 935 20.87 37.28 13.76
CA ALA A 935 20.08 38.38 14.30
C ALA A 935 20.89 39.21 15.30
N TYR A 936 21.67 38.52 16.15
CA TYR A 936 22.53 39.12 17.16
C TYR A 936 23.65 39.96 16.54
N LEU A 937 24.28 39.47 15.46
CA LEU A 937 25.45 40.09 14.87
C LEU A 937 25.10 41.19 13.85
N LYS A 938 24.01 41.05 13.07
CA LYS A 938 23.60 42.07 12.07
C LYS A 938 22.64 43.12 12.62
N GLY A 939 21.93 42.83 13.71
CA GLY A 939 20.95 43.75 14.30
C GLY A 939 19.74 44.04 13.41
N ASP A 940 19.41 43.17 12.46
CA ASP A 940 18.29 43.34 11.52
C ASP A 940 16.94 43.31 12.28
N PRO A 941 16.13 44.40 12.24
CA PRO A 941 14.83 44.45 12.90
C PRO A 941 13.90 43.27 12.59
N MET A 942 13.96 42.70 11.39
CA MET A 942 13.14 41.55 11.01
C MET A 942 13.54 40.27 11.78
N GLN A 943 14.84 40.01 11.88
CA GLN A 943 15.36 38.84 12.60
C GLN A 943 15.20 39.01 14.11
N LEU A 944 15.47 40.21 14.65
CA LEU A 944 15.29 40.55 16.05
C LEU A 944 13.83 40.38 16.50
N GLY A 945 12.88 40.88 15.69
CA GLY A 945 11.44 40.75 15.97
C GLY A 945 10.97 39.30 15.92
N THR A 946 11.48 38.50 14.99
CA THR A 946 11.15 37.07 14.88
C THR A 946 11.64 36.30 16.10
N LEU A 947 12.88 36.51 16.53
CA LEU A 947 13.45 35.86 17.72
C LEU A 947 12.62 36.19 18.96
N LYS A 948 12.26 37.47 19.15
CA LYS A 948 11.45 37.86 20.30
C LYS A 948 10.05 37.27 20.26
N GLY A 949 9.43 37.21 19.08
CA GLY A 949 8.14 36.57 18.92
C GLY A 949 8.17 35.07 19.27
N GLN A 950 9.24 34.36 18.90
CA GLN A 950 9.45 32.96 19.28
C GLN A 950 9.58 32.78 20.79
N ASP A 951 10.34 33.63 21.48
CA ASP A 951 10.48 33.57 22.95
C ASP A 951 9.13 33.70 23.67
N TYR A 952 8.32 34.68 23.28
CA TYR A 952 6.99 34.90 23.89
C TYR A 952 6.03 33.74 23.58
N TYR A 953 6.11 33.17 22.38
CA TYR A 953 5.31 32.02 22.03
C TYR A 953 5.71 30.77 22.83
N LYS A 954 7.01 30.55 23.06
CA LYS A 954 7.50 29.48 23.95
C LYS A 954 7.04 29.67 25.39
N PHE A 955 7.07 30.91 25.89
CA PHE A 955 6.53 31.23 27.21
C PHE A 955 5.02 30.90 27.31
N LEU A 956 4.26 31.21 26.25
CA LEU A 956 2.85 30.85 26.16
C LEU A 956 2.66 29.33 26.17
N ILE A 957 3.44 28.57 25.38
CA ILE A 957 3.42 27.09 25.40
C ILE A 957 3.72 26.56 26.80
N LEU A 958 4.77 27.07 27.46
CA LEU A 958 5.13 26.68 28.83
C LEU A 958 3.98 26.94 29.81
N SER A 959 3.31 28.09 29.68
CA SER A 959 2.15 28.44 30.50
C SER A 959 0.99 27.47 30.28
N PHE A 960 0.71 27.06 29.04
CA PHE A 960 -0.29 26.04 28.72
C PHE A 960 0.09 24.65 29.25
N ILE A 961 1.36 24.26 29.21
CA ILE A 961 1.84 23.00 29.78
C ILE A 961 1.64 23.00 31.29
N LEU A 962 2.02 24.08 31.98
CA LEU A 962 1.83 24.20 33.44
C LEU A 962 0.35 24.17 33.81
N LEU A 963 -0.50 24.94 33.12
CA LEU A 963 -1.95 24.94 33.33
C LEU A 963 -2.55 23.55 33.07
N GLY A 964 -2.17 22.92 31.96
CA GLY A 964 -2.62 21.57 31.60
C GLY A 964 -2.20 20.53 32.64
N THR A 965 -0.98 20.65 33.19
CA THR A 965 -0.47 19.76 34.26
C THR A 965 -1.28 19.92 35.55
N VAL A 966 -1.58 21.16 35.94
CA VAL A 966 -2.41 21.44 37.13
C VAL A 966 -3.83 20.90 36.93
N LEU A 967 -4.47 21.19 35.80
CA LEU A 967 -5.82 20.71 35.51
C LEU A 967 -5.90 19.18 35.42
N ALA A 968 -4.93 18.53 34.79
CA ALA A 968 -4.84 17.08 34.73
C ALA A 968 -4.67 16.44 36.12
N SER A 969 -3.97 17.11 37.04
CA SER A 969 -3.84 16.67 38.43
C SER A 969 -5.17 16.68 39.19
N PHE A 970 -6.15 17.47 38.74
CA PHE A 970 -7.53 17.47 39.25
C PHE A 970 -8.50 16.64 38.38
N HIS A 971 -7.97 15.79 37.49
CA HIS A 971 -8.73 14.96 36.55
C HIS A 971 -9.58 15.77 35.55
N ILE A 972 -9.24 17.05 35.32
CA ILE A 972 -9.87 17.91 34.32
C ILE A 972 -9.09 17.77 33.02
N THR A 973 -9.50 16.84 32.15
CA THR A 973 -8.80 16.52 30.89
C THR A 973 -9.24 17.35 29.69
N ALA A 974 -10.09 18.37 29.87
CA ALA A 974 -10.60 19.17 28.75
C ALA A 974 -9.47 19.83 27.95
N VAL A 975 -8.49 20.42 28.65
CA VAL A 975 -7.34 21.08 28.01
C VAL A 975 -6.40 20.08 27.32
N THR A 976 -6.19 18.90 27.91
CA THR A 976 -5.33 17.87 27.30
C THR A 976 -5.98 17.24 26.07
N ARG A 977 -7.31 17.09 26.05
CA ARG A 977 -8.09 16.60 24.90
C ARG A 977 -8.15 17.60 23.72
N LEU A 978 -7.94 18.89 23.97
CA LEU A 978 -7.88 19.90 22.89
C LEU A 978 -6.65 19.72 22.00
N PHE A 979 -5.55 19.19 22.55
CA PHE A 979 -4.37 18.92 21.74
C PHE A 979 -4.60 17.63 20.95
N PRO A 980 -4.28 17.63 19.64
CA PRO A 980 -4.41 16.44 18.84
C PRO A 980 -3.57 15.32 19.46
N THR A 981 -4.23 14.23 19.86
CA THR A 981 -3.55 12.98 20.18
C THR A 981 -2.89 12.46 18.90
N LYS A 982 -1.68 11.89 19.04
CA LYS A 982 -0.77 11.52 17.95
C LYS A 982 -1.44 10.94 16.71
#